data_AF-A0AAD1TQU3-F1
#
_entry.id   AF-A0AAD1TQU3-F1
#
_cell.length_a   1.000
_cell.length_b   1.000
_cell.length_c   1.000
_cell.angle_alpha   90.00
_cell.angle_beta   90.00
_cell.angle_gamma   90.00
#
_symmetry.space_group_name_H-M   'P 1'
#
loop_
_entity.id
_entity.type
_entity.pdbx_description
1 polymer ?
#
loop_
_entity_poly.entity_id
_entity_poly.type
_entity_poly.pdbx_seq_one_letter_code
_entity_poly.pdbx_strand_id
1 'polypeptide(L)'
;MANSSSDSDSHLCTRASRRGPLRATHVHTRSRGAGDVSEKIHTLANTLQDTSRNLRKVDEMLGQYKEYSNDQTEAIETLKETLEQSIDQLRSQRMSRLSGARSASLSSLCASDLETGAGGNRRFQPTSPLRDYRDLGVTHRRRSRSASVRFVDDADHSKPLHSLHQTVRDLSSDQVRLADDLNRESSRRNRTDAEIKKTLEELNARLNSSQQEETVSERVERKLLELEREMRSERQQVERRQDQLGQVSVQLQQALKQKDNKADEVEEYLKGKLSRSESDKSQLEAELERYKRRLDQIEGSRETLLYQVEDLRSQLVKVVDDRSQLQQQVSQLSLQSQNENRDEERRMRAAIERSEQEKQELECQISQLRVQLNRSVVMAEMEDLKRSLEQKDREKTQLAGHVEALTDGMEKREKQQLQMLEKLKDIQSRYETCEKERRQAEEQAVELGQQLEEMSQEAERYLAEFRQAETLRQETEKKKEQLKAKAQDMVKHWRLKCKKLEKMLEKKEEVLNKEADRSTQVMKEKDEAKSQLQTTLQQVESLRRELSEVLSRRAQQEEELHLREIRLSQSREQLLELERELRESQDMTVRLQGELQAQNELHQQLQEDRERLQEEVLSARRAQEKNQERIVELQEDSRQRNAECTELSSRLAQEERSSKELRKNLCEAQKQAEFAREELTSAGRQLKMERDVHQRELADLRLAAQSLKSKHERSIQEMLAHFRQEREEIENHVQALKAELLDNKSLVKSERQRVEKMKVECDKLSDEVSHCREENAALRSEYQIAVQDAEEKEQQASSVEQTINRVRETNQNLQDRLSSLETEQETILSTIEMEINSACQLMSMDFLEKFKAISVGSHLRNDPHYWLAETKTKLQWLSQEVKEREGRERKMRAQVQQSREQLKELKISKENEQEALHQRIQKQEHQLEDALRENSDLLEKTRRRDEEMWLLQDRIVDLERSTRMALDHLESVPEKLSLLDDMKQLSDSCKQREVMEERYAQYREIVGSLQQHLEDSKRQIQEYREEKSKANVQSARLTALSSSLRGNGSFLSSSWLSDSSSPVKEDQVLHGDGLKGYTQSAGVNVTTS
;
A
#
# COMPACT_ATOMS: atom_id res chain seq x y z
N MET A 1 47.75 -21.87 38.67
CA MET A 1 47.22 -23.22 38.41
C MET A 1 46.13 -23.01 37.35
N ALA A 2 46.33 -23.44 36.11
CA ALA A 2 46.31 -24.83 35.59
C ALA A 2 44.85 -25.21 35.23
N ASN A 3 44.50 -25.67 34.02
CA ASN A 3 45.25 -25.96 32.77
C ASN A 3 44.41 -25.46 31.56
N SER A 4 44.77 -25.56 30.26
CA SER A 4 45.82 -26.35 29.58
C SER A 4 46.39 -25.65 28.32
N SER A 5 47.17 -26.39 27.53
CA SER A 5 47.69 -26.10 26.18
C SER A 5 46.60 -26.29 25.08
N SER A 6 46.81 -26.06 23.78
CA SER A 6 48.04 -26.05 22.94
C SER A 6 47.87 -25.13 21.70
N ASP A 7 48.83 -24.90 20.79
CA ASP A 7 50.32 -24.81 20.69
C ASP A 7 50.63 -24.87 19.17
N SER A 8 51.70 -24.33 18.57
CA SER A 8 52.59 -23.17 18.76
C SER A 8 53.06 -22.79 17.32
N ASP A 9 54.01 -21.93 16.95
CA ASP A 9 54.98 -20.98 17.54
C ASP A 9 54.99 -19.77 16.52
N SER A 10 55.87 -18.78 16.40
CA SER A 10 57.17 -18.37 16.95
C SER A 10 57.33 -16.84 16.72
N HIS A 11 58.33 -16.09 17.18
CA HIS A 11 59.43 -16.27 18.15
C HIS A 11 59.90 -14.85 18.58
N LEU A 12 60.48 -14.70 19.78
CA LEU A 12 61.43 -13.65 20.28
C LEU A 12 61.24 -12.14 19.86
N CYS A 13 61.31 -11.14 20.76
CA CYS A 13 61.72 -11.14 22.17
C CYS A 13 61.25 -9.86 22.94
N THR A 14 60.74 -10.03 24.17
CA THR A 14 60.88 -9.16 25.39
C THR A 14 60.77 -7.60 25.36
N ARG A 15 60.16 -6.88 26.34
CA ARG A 15 59.55 -7.26 27.66
C ARG A 15 58.70 -6.14 28.32
N ALA A 16 57.42 -6.45 28.60
CA ALA A 16 56.58 -5.98 29.75
C ALA A 16 56.21 -4.45 29.87
N SER A 17 55.23 -4.01 30.69
CA SER A 17 54.43 -4.73 31.72
C SER A 17 53.07 -4.07 32.07
N ARG A 18 51.96 -4.84 31.99
CA ARG A 18 50.72 -4.80 32.84
C ARG A 18 49.84 -3.52 32.79
N ARG A 19 48.52 -3.55 33.07
CA ARG A 19 47.62 -4.60 33.65
C ARG A 19 46.18 -4.47 33.06
N GLY A 20 45.46 -5.58 32.84
CA GLY A 20 44.00 -5.62 32.56
C GLY A 20 43.15 -5.65 33.85
N PRO A 21 41.85 -6.05 33.85
CA PRO A 21 41.15 -7.02 32.95
C PRO A 21 39.90 -6.46 32.21
N LEU A 22 39.51 -6.96 31.01
CA LEU A 22 38.65 -8.14 30.64
C LEU A 22 37.16 -8.04 31.08
N ARG A 23 36.11 -8.22 30.25
CA ARG A 23 35.75 -9.14 29.11
C ARG A 23 35.20 -10.53 29.51
N ALA A 24 33.96 -10.82 29.07
CA ALA A 24 33.45 -12.05 28.41
C ALA A 24 31.98 -11.75 27.95
N THR A 25 31.39 -12.12 26.80
CA THR A 25 31.40 -13.31 25.89
C THR A 25 30.75 -14.57 26.51
N HIS A 26 29.93 -15.39 25.82
CA HIS A 26 29.95 -15.85 24.42
C HIS A 26 28.56 -16.18 23.79
N VAL A 27 28.37 -15.84 22.50
CA VAL A 27 27.99 -16.69 21.34
C VAL A 27 26.98 -17.86 21.51
N HIS A 28 25.99 -17.92 20.58
CA HIS A 28 25.73 -19.08 19.70
C HIS A 28 25.06 -18.64 18.37
N THR A 29 24.94 -19.53 17.37
CA THR A 29 24.66 -19.15 15.95
C THR A 29 23.50 -19.91 15.28
N ARG A 30 22.99 -19.34 14.18
CA ARG A 30 22.03 -19.88 13.17
C ARG A 30 20.57 -20.08 13.59
N SER A 31 19.67 -19.22 13.09
CA SER A 31 18.78 -19.55 11.94
C SER A 31 17.94 -18.35 11.46
N ARG A 32 17.46 -18.40 10.20
CA ARG A 32 16.46 -17.56 9.51
C ARG A 32 16.48 -16.04 9.73
N GLY A 33 16.98 -15.33 8.71
CA GLY A 33 17.00 -13.87 8.67
C GLY A 33 15.64 -13.22 8.36
N ALA A 34 15.39 -12.12 9.07
CA ALA A 34 14.58 -10.96 8.66
C ALA A 34 15.06 -9.75 9.48
N GLY A 35 15.15 -9.91 10.80
CA GLY A 35 15.74 -8.94 11.73
C GLY A 35 17.20 -8.60 11.43
N ASP A 36 18.02 -9.58 11.03
CA ASP A 36 19.45 -9.42 10.72
C ASP A 36 19.74 -8.35 9.62
N VAL A 37 18.81 -8.09 8.69
CA VAL A 37 18.93 -6.97 7.74
C VAL A 37 18.59 -5.64 8.40
N SER A 38 17.54 -5.60 9.23
CA SER A 38 17.17 -4.40 9.99
C SER A 38 18.25 -4.02 11.01
N GLU A 39 18.85 -4.97 11.72
CA GLU A 39 19.96 -4.73 12.65
C GLU A 39 21.22 -4.25 11.91
N LYS A 40 21.49 -4.74 10.69
CA LYS A 40 22.56 -4.22 9.83
C LYS A 40 22.26 -2.81 9.32
N ILE A 41 21.00 -2.49 9.00
CA ILE A 41 20.59 -1.13 8.65
C ILE A 41 20.68 -0.19 9.87
N HIS A 42 20.29 -0.62 11.07
CA HIS A 42 20.40 0.21 12.28
C HIS A 42 21.86 0.39 12.73
N THR A 43 22.72 -0.62 12.59
CA THR A 43 24.16 -0.47 12.87
C THR A 43 24.88 0.35 11.80
N LEU A 44 24.47 0.27 10.53
CA LEU A 44 24.91 1.21 9.49
C LEU A 44 24.41 2.64 9.74
N ALA A 45 23.14 2.82 10.14
CA ALA A 45 22.58 4.13 10.48
C ALA A 45 23.29 4.73 11.70
N ASN A 46 23.55 3.95 12.75
CA ASN A 46 24.31 4.40 13.93
C ASN A 46 25.76 4.74 13.56
N THR A 47 26.45 3.91 12.79
CA THR A 47 27.84 4.22 12.37
C THR A 47 27.93 5.38 11.39
N LEU A 48 26.92 5.60 10.54
CA LEU A 48 26.79 6.81 9.70
C LEU A 48 26.42 8.05 10.53
N GLN A 49 25.62 7.90 11.58
CA GLN A 49 25.30 9.00 12.50
C GLN A 49 26.54 9.37 13.34
N ASP A 50 27.36 8.39 13.74
CA ASP A 50 28.61 8.60 14.46
C ASP A 50 29.74 9.13 13.57
N THR A 51 29.86 8.70 12.31
CA THR A 51 30.75 9.42 11.37
C THR A 51 30.24 10.83 11.10
N SER A 52 28.93 11.07 11.03
CA SER A 52 28.35 12.41 10.92
C SER A 52 28.49 13.27 12.20
N ARG A 53 28.68 12.66 13.37
CA ARG A 53 29.09 13.34 14.61
C ARG A 53 30.59 13.66 14.57
N ASN A 54 31.43 12.71 14.17
CA ASN A 54 32.87 12.87 14.06
C ASN A 54 33.26 13.91 13.00
N LEU A 55 32.58 13.95 11.85
CA LEU A 55 32.76 14.97 10.82
C LEU A 55 32.41 16.36 11.37
N ARG A 56 31.27 16.53 12.04
CA ARG A 56 30.93 17.80 12.71
C ARG A 56 31.95 18.18 13.79
N LYS A 57 32.51 17.21 14.53
CA LYS A 57 33.59 17.48 15.50
C LYS A 57 34.90 17.90 14.82
N VAL A 58 35.19 17.37 13.62
CA VAL A 58 36.31 17.81 12.78
C VAL A 58 36.05 19.19 12.18
N ASP A 59 34.84 19.50 11.73
CA ASP A 59 34.46 20.83 11.23
C ASP A 59 34.53 21.88 12.35
N GLU A 60 34.10 21.54 13.57
CA GLU A 60 34.25 22.36 14.79
C GLU A 60 35.74 22.61 15.12
N MET A 61 36.60 21.59 15.06
CA MET A 61 38.05 21.74 15.22
C MET A 61 38.67 22.56 14.08
N LEU A 62 38.18 22.43 12.84
CA LEU A 62 38.63 23.24 11.70
C LEU A 62 38.10 24.68 11.76
N GLY A 63 36.99 24.93 12.45
CA GLY A 63 36.55 26.25 12.89
C GLY A 63 37.57 26.85 13.85
N GLN A 64 37.88 26.14 14.94
CA GLN A 64 38.89 26.55 15.91
C GLN A 64 40.27 26.78 15.28
N TYR A 65 40.71 25.96 14.32
CA TYR A 65 41.97 26.20 13.60
C TYR A 65 41.92 27.41 12.66
N LYS A 66 40.75 27.82 12.15
CA LYS A 66 40.59 29.09 11.43
C LYS A 66 40.56 30.26 12.40
N GLU A 67 39.86 30.14 13.52
CA GLU A 67 39.84 31.13 14.60
C GLU A 67 41.27 31.40 15.11
N TYR A 68 42.02 30.36 15.52
CA TYR A 68 43.44 30.51 15.87
C TYR A 68 44.34 31.02 14.74
N SER A 69 43.96 30.83 13.46
CA SER A 69 44.69 31.41 12.33
C SER A 69 44.33 32.89 12.12
N ASN A 70 43.09 33.27 12.40
CA ASN A 70 42.60 34.65 12.35
C ASN A 70 43.20 35.45 13.52
N ASP A 71 43.14 34.91 14.74
CA ASP A 71 43.82 35.43 15.93
C ASP A 71 45.33 35.64 15.67
N GLN A 72 45.96 34.71 14.94
CA GLN A 72 47.37 34.86 14.54
C GLN A 72 47.57 35.95 13.49
N THR A 73 46.66 36.12 12.53
CA THR A 73 46.74 37.26 11.59
C THR A 73 46.45 38.60 12.27
N GLU A 74 45.50 38.67 13.20
CA GLU A 74 45.19 39.87 14.00
C GLU A 74 46.35 40.20 14.97
N ALA A 75 46.98 39.19 15.57
CA ALA A 75 48.22 39.37 16.33
C ALA A 75 49.38 39.85 15.44
N ILE A 76 49.48 39.36 14.20
CA ILE A 76 50.48 39.84 13.22
C ILE A 76 50.14 41.26 12.74
N GLU A 77 48.88 41.63 12.59
CA GLU A 77 48.45 42.95 12.15
C GLU A 77 48.57 44.00 13.26
N THR A 78 48.21 43.68 14.50
CA THR A 78 48.54 44.52 15.66
C THR A 78 50.06 44.59 15.90
N LEU A 79 50.85 43.56 15.58
CA LEU A 79 52.32 43.66 15.58
C LEU A 79 52.87 44.52 14.44
N LYS A 80 52.27 44.51 13.24
CA LYS A 80 52.60 45.45 12.15
C LYS A 80 52.23 46.87 12.53
N GLU A 81 51.02 47.08 13.07
CA GLU A 81 50.48 48.38 13.43
C GLU A 81 51.27 48.99 14.61
N THR A 82 51.65 48.20 15.63
CA THR A 82 52.56 48.66 16.68
C THR A 82 53.99 48.87 16.18
N LEU A 83 54.47 48.12 15.18
CA LEU A 83 55.72 48.41 14.48
C LEU A 83 55.64 49.73 13.70
N GLU A 84 54.54 49.99 12.99
CA GLU A 84 54.31 51.20 12.20
C GLU A 84 54.13 52.42 13.10
N GLN A 85 53.36 52.29 14.19
CA GLN A 85 53.33 53.26 15.28
C GLN A 85 54.71 53.45 15.91
N SER A 86 55.57 52.43 16.04
CA SER A 86 56.94 52.61 16.52
C SER A 86 57.84 53.33 15.50
N ILE A 87 57.63 53.09 14.20
CA ILE A 87 58.31 53.77 13.09
C ILE A 87 57.87 55.24 13.02
N ASP A 88 56.59 55.53 13.25
CA ASP A 88 56.05 56.89 13.32
C ASP A 88 56.36 57.59 14.64
N GLN A 89 56.53 56.86 15.75
CA GLN A 89 57.17 57.38 16.97
C GLN A 89 58.66 57.68 16.72
N LEU A 90 59.38 56.88 15.94
CA LEU A 90 60.78 57.15 15.56
C LEU A 90 60.88 58.31 14.55
N ARG A 91 59.96 58.43 13.59
CA ARG A 91 59.86 59.58 12.66
C ARG A 91 59.48 60.85 13.43
N SER A 92 58.47 60.83 14.28
CA SER A 92 58.08 61.97 15.12
C SER A 92 59.12 62.31 16.20
N GLN A 93 59.87 61.34 16.74
CA GLN A 93 61.07 61.65 17.54
C GLN A 93 62.17 62.32 16.71
N ARG A 94 62.40 61.91 15.45
CA ARG A 94 63.34 62.62 14.55
C ARG A 94 62.85 64.04 14.26
N MET A 95 61.56 64.24 13.96
CA MET A 95 60.98 65.57 13.72
C MET A 95 60.95 66.44 14.99
N SER A 96 60.73 65.86 16.16
CA SER A 96 60.79 66.53 17.47
C SER A 96 62.22 66.98 17.80
N ARG A 97 63.22 66.11 17.58
CA ARG A 97 64.65 66.45 17.64
C ARG A 97 65.07 67.53 16.62
N LEU A 98 64.27 67.77 15.58
CA LEU A 98 64.48 68.82 14.56
C LEU A 98 63.60 70.06 14.77
N SER A 99 62.71 70.07 15.76
CA SER A 99 61.83 71.22 16.09
C SER A 99 62.28 72.00 17.32
N GLY A 100 63.43 71.63 17.92
CA GLY A 100 64.13 72.43 18.91
C GLY A 100 65.00 73.50 18.24
N ALA A 101 64.55 74.76 18.28
CA ALA A 101 65.22 75.91 17.65
C ALA A 101 66.71 76.06 18.08
N ARG A 102 67.62 76.65 17.28
CA ARG A 102 67.46 77.95 16.59
C ARG A 102 68.31 78.17 15.32
N SER A 103 67.65 78.79 14.34
CA SER A 103 68.14 79.87 13.45
C SER A 103 69.12 79.60 12.29
N ALA A 104 68.93 80.43 11.25
CA ALA A 104 69.86 80.83 10.18
C ALA A 104 70.03 79.92 8.93
N SER A 105 69.12 80.18 7.97
CA SER A 105 69.49 80.67 6.62
C SER A 105 69.86 79.71 5.48
N LEU A 106 69.03 79.81 4.43
CA LEU A 106 69.32 79.71 2.98
C LEU A 106 69.53 78.32 2.33
N SER A 107 68.45 77.90 1.67
CA SER A 107 68.39 77.58 0.24
C SER A 107 69.35 76.55 -0.38
N SER A 108 68.78 75.42 -0.79
CA SER A 108 69.23 74.69 -1.99
C SER A 108 68.00 74.26 -2.81
N LEU A 109 68.16 74.26 -4.15
CA LEU A 109 67.18 73.72 -5.09
C LEU A 109 67.79 72.52 -5.83
N CYS A 110 66.92 71.81 -6.54
CA CYS A 110 67.16 70.59 -7.30
C CYS A 110 68.48 70.55 -8.08
N ALA A 111 69.14 69.39 -8.03
CA ALA A 111 70.05 68.98 -9.10
C ALA A 111 69.25 68.44 -10.29
N SER A 112 69.80 68.56 -11.50
CA SER A 112 69.47 67.75 -12.67
C SER A 112 70.72 67.72 -13.54
N ASP A 113 71.18 66.53 -13.90
CA ASP A 113 72.40 66.34 -14.67
C ASP A 113 72.18 66.62 -16.17
N LEU A 114 73.26 66.86 -16.91
CA LEU A 114 73.76 65.89 -17.90
C LEU A 114 75.13 66.32 -18.46
N GLU A 115 75.92 65.33 -18.89
CA GLU A 115 77.29 65.51 -19.41
C GLU A 115 77.35 65.53 -20.95
N THR A 116 78.51 65.94 -21.48
CA THR A 116 79.01 65.74 -22.87
C THR A 116 78.30 66.47 -24.02
N GLY A 117 79.01 66.93 -25.08
CA GLY A 117 80.47 67.01 -25.28
C GLY A 117 80.93 66.86 -26.73
N ALA A 118 82.14 67.37 -27.02
CA ALA A 118 82.90 67.27 -28.30
C ALA A 118 82.34 68.06 -29.52
N GLY A 119 83.17 68.44 -30.52
CA GLY A 119 84.64 68.43 -30.53
C GLY A 119 85.30 68.54 -31.92
N GLY A 120 86.64 68.52 -31.93
CA GLY A 120 87.51 68.59 -33.12
C GLY A 120 88.30 69.90 -33.26
N ASN A 121 89.42 70.02 -33.98
CA ASN A 121 90.24 69.09 -34.81
C ASN A 121 91.66 69.71 -35.01
N ARG A 122 92.78 69.05 -35.36
CA ARG A 122 93.26 67.63 -35.43
C ARG A 122 94.80 67.65 -35.72
N ARG A 123 95.62 66.76 -35.11
CA ARG A 123 97.04 66.37 -35.47
C ARG A 123 98.17 67.41 -35.20
N PHE A 124 99.46 67.08 -34.97
CA PHE A 124 100.16 65.84 -34.52
C PHE A 124 101.65 66.12 -34.11
N GLN A 125 102.11 65.61 -32.94
CA GLN A 125 103.46 65.00 -32.65
C GLN A 125 104.78 65.83 -32.88
N PRO A 126 106.01 65.35 -32.52
CA PRO A 126 106.46 64.20 -31.70
C PRO A 126 107.52 64.51 -30.57
N THR A 127 107.86 63.48 -29.75
CA THR A 127 109.14 63.19 -28.99
C THR A 127 109.87 64.30 -28.18
N SER A 128 110.14 64.20 -26.85
CA SER A 128 110.88 63.17 -26.04
C SER A 128 112.39 63.05 -26.39
N PRO A 129 113.35 62.87 -25.45
CA PRO A 129 113.39 61.85 -24.38
C PRO A 129 113.61 62.49 -22.98
N LEU A 130 114.18 61.92 -21.89
CA LEU A 130 114.82 60.64 -21.48
C LEU A 130 114.54 60.50 -19.95
N ARG A 131 114.23 59.38 -19.28
CA ARG A 131 114.70 57.97 -19.17
C ARG A 131 115.93 57.74 -18.24
N ASP A 132 115.78 56.73 -17.36
CA ASP A 132 116.83 55.94 -16.66
C ASP A 132 117.72 56.57 -15.56
N TYR A 133 117.15 56.79 -14.37
CA TYR A 133 117.67 56.09 -13.17
C TYR A 133 117.06 54.67 -13.25
N ARG A 134 117.78 53.54 -13.36
CA ARG A 134 119.10 53.09 -12.87
C ARG A 134 119.21 53.03 -11.34
N ASP A 135 119.65 51.84 -10.91
CA ASP A 135 119.95 51.33 -9.57
C ASP A 135 118.80 51.35 -8.55
N LEU A 136 118.25 50.22 -8.08
CA LEU A 136 118.84 48.94 -7.62
C LEU A 136 119.52 49.01 -6.24
N GLY A 137 118.69 49.20 -5.21
CA GLY A 137 118.88 48.53 -3.90
C GLY A 137 120.03 49.03 -3.01
N VAL A 138 120.53 48.23 -2.07
CA VAL A 138 120.09 46.87 -1.71
C VAL A 138 120.42 46.56 -0.23
N THR A 139 119.79 45.52 0.34
CA THR A 139 119.97 44.98 1.71
C THR A 139 119.66 45.89 2.91
N HIS A 140 118.89 45.34 3.87
CA HIS A 140 119.31 45.17 5.27
C HIS A 140 118.63 43.89 5.79
N ARG A 141 119.28 42.81 6.30
CA ARG A 141 120.69 42.49 6.64
C ARG A 141 121.72 42.91 5.59
N ARG A 142 122.49 43.99 5.84
CA ARG A 142 123.86 44.01 6.41
C ARG A 142 124.87 43.49 5.35
N ARG A 143 125.79 44.31 4.82
CA ARG A 143 126.75 45.18 5.54
C ARG A 143 127.49 46.15 4.58
N SER A 144 127.73 47.40 5.01
CA SER A 144 128.69 48.41 4.44
C SER A 144 128.49 48.85 2.97
N ARG A 145 128.15 50.12 2.71
CA ARG A 145 129.11 51.25 2.54
C ARG A 145 130.11 51.05 1.39
N SER A 146 129.86 51.68 0.25
CA SER A 146 130.94 52.21 -0.61
C SER A 146 131.55 53.45 0.06
N ALA A 147 132.85 53.69 -0.15
CA ALA A 147 133.51 54.90 0.28
C ALA A 147 133.44 55.96 -0.83
N SER A 148 132.70 57.04 -0.60
CA SER A 148 132.99 58.32 -1.24
C SER A 148 133.88 59.10 -0.29
N VAL A 149 135.17 59.19 -0.62
CA VAL A 149 136.06 60.19 -0.03
C VAL A 149 135.88 61.46 -0.85
N ARG A 150 135.36 62.49 -0.17
CA ARG A 150 135.64 63.93 -0.28
C ARG A 150 136.16 64.45 -1.64
N PHE A 151 135.58 65.57 -2.07
CA PHE A 151 136.33 66.55 -2.85
C PHE A 151 137.61 66.95 -2.09
N VAL A 152 138.75 66.89 -2.80
CA VAL A 152 139.69 68.01 -3.02
C VAL A 152 140.13 68.76 -1.73
N ASP A 153 141.41 68.80 -1.38
CA ASP A 153 142.45 69.41 -2.22
C ASP A 153 143.87 68.79 -2.13
N ASP A 154 144.77 69.43 -2.90
CA ASP A 154 146.24 69.46 -2.81
C ASP A 154 147.13 68.36 -3.45
N ALA A 155 147.91 68.87 -4.42
CA ALA A 155 149.30 68.54 -4.78
C ALA A 155 149.65 67.22 -5.49
N ASP A 156 150.13 67.42 -6.73
CA ASP A 156 151.16 66.65 -7.45
C ASP A 156 150.78 65.32 -8.16
N HIS A 157 151.71 64.91 -9.05
CA HIS A 157 151.77 63.66 -9.84
C HIS A 157 151.18 63.67 -11.28
N SER A 158 152.09 63.64 -12.27
CA SER A 158 151.79 63.64 -13.71
C SER A 158 151.71 62.24 -14.37
N LYS A 159 152.04 61.17 -13.65
CA LYS A 159 151.96 59.77 -14.16
C LYS A 159 150.57 59.10 -14.05
N PRO A 160 149.72 59.40 -13.04
CA PRO A 160 148.32 58.98 -13.06
C PRO A 160 147.56 59.47 -14.29
N LEU A 161 147.94 60.62 -14.86
CA LEU A 161 147.20 61.27 -15.95
C LEU A 161 147.05 60.39 -17.20
N HIS A 162 148.08 59.64 -17.60
CA HIS A 162 147.96 58.72 -18.74
C HIS A 162 147.14 57.46 -18.42
N SER A 163 147.20 56.95 -17.18
CA SER A 163 146.29 55.89 -16.73
C SER A 163 144.83 56.38 -16.72
N LEU A 164 144.61 57.63 -16.29
CA LEU A 164 143.32 58.29 -16.32
C LEU A 164 142.83 58.49 -17.77
N HIS A 165 143.67 58.98 -18.69
CA HIS A 165 143.28 59.14 -20.10
C HIS A 165 143.02 57.81 -20.81
N GLN A 166 143.75 56.74 -20.46
CA GLN A 166 143.50 55.40 -20.99
C GLN A 166 142.17 54.85 -20.45
N THR A 167 141.99 54.84 -19.13
CA THR A 167 140.73 54.39 -18.51
C THR A 167 139.52 55.25 -18.90
N VAL A 168 139.68 56.55 -19.15
CA VAL A 168 138.62 57.42 -19.70
C VAL A 168 138.31 57.07 -21.16
N ARG A 169 139.30 56.68 -21.98
CA ARG A 169 139.05 56.15 -23.34
C ARG A 169 138.31 54.82 -23.28
N ASP A 170 138.75 53.91 -22.42
CA ASP A 170 138.19 52.57 -22.31
C ASP A 170 136.75 52.66 -21.73
N LEU A 171 136.53 53.46 -20.68
CA LEU A 171 135.19 53.83 -20.18
C LEU A 171 134.33 54.54 -21.23
N SER A 172 134.89 55.40 -22.08
CA SER A 172 134.16 56.00 -23.20
C SER A 172 133.74 54.94 -24.23
N SER A 173 134.57 53.93 -24.49
CA SER A 173 134.24 52.82 -25.39
C SER A 173 133.18 51.88 -24.80
N ASP A 174 133.24 51.61 -23.49
CA ASP A 174 132.23 50.82 -22.77
C ASP A 174 130.93 51.60 -22.58
N GLN A 175 130.96 52.92 -22.41
CA GLN A 175 129.75 53.77 -22.46
C GLN A 175 129.09 53.73 -23.84
N VAL A 176 129.88 53.76 -24.92
CA VAL A 176 129.33 53.59 -26.29
C VAL A 176 128.72 52.20 -26.47
N ARG A 177 129.40 51.13 -26.05
CA ARG A 177 128.84 49.77 -26.08
C ARG A 177 127.57 49.62 -25.24
N LEU A 178 127.55 50.18 -24.03
CA LEU A 178 126.37 50.17 -23.16
C LEU A 178 125.22 51.00 -23.74
N ALA A 179 125.50 52.11 -24.42
CA ALA A 179 124.48 52.89 -25.13
C ALA A 179 123.92 52.09 -26.33
N ASP A 180 124.77 51.39 -27.07
CA ASP A 180 124.40 50.49 -28.16
C ASP A 180 123.52 49.33 -27.67
N ASP A 181 123.92 48.66 -26.59
CA ASP A 181 123.17 47.53 -26.02
C ASP A 181 121.88 47.99 -25.32
N LEU A 182 121.87 49.17 -24.68
CA LEU A 182 120.64 49.83 -24.21
C LEU A 182 119.73 50.25 -25.38
N ASN A 183 120.27 50.66 -26.53
CA ASN A 183 119.48 50.94 -27.74
C ASN A 183 118.94 49.66 -28.38
N ARG A 184 119.69 48.55 -28.36
CA ARG A 184 119.21 47.22 -28.78
C ARG A 184 118.08 46.73 -27.87
N GLU A 185 118.25 46.83 -26.56
CA GLU A 185 117.25 46.46 -25.55
C GLU A 185 116.03 47.38 -25.58
N SER A 186 116.22 48.70 -25.74
CA SER A 186 115.14 49.67 -25.97
C SER A 186 114.41 49.36 -27.28
N SER A 187 115.12 48.98 -28.35
CA SER A 187 114.50 48.53 -29.60
C SER A 187 113.82 47.16 -29.49
N ARG A 188 114.17 46.33 -28.50
CA ARG A 188 113.47 45.08 -28.18
C ARG A 188 112.20 45.39 -27.40
N ARG A 189 112.29 46.21 -26.35
CA ARG A 189 111.14 46.69 -25.59
C ARG A 189 110.16 47.48 -26.45
N ASN A 190 110.61 48.36 -27.33
CA ASN A 190 109.73 49.07 -28.26
C ASN A 190 109.05 48.14 -29.28
N ARG A 191 109.60 46.94 -29.57
CA ARG A 191 108.88 45.90 -30.33
C ARG A 191 107.87 45.17 -29.46
N THR A 192 108.26 44.67 -28.28
CA THR A 192 107.32 44.00 -27.38
C THR A 192 106.21 44.93 -26.90
N ASP A 193 106.49 46.21 -26.69
CA ASP A 193 105.54 47.25 -26.31
C ASP A 193 104.67 47.67 -27.51
N ALA A 194 105.16 47.55 -28.75
CA ALA A 194 104.34 47.70 -29.95
C ALA A 194 103.50 46.44 -30.26
N GLU A 195 103.93 45.26 -29.83
CA GLU A 195 103.19 44.00 -29.91
C GLU A 195 102.15 43.90 -28.78
N ILE A 196 102.48 44.38 -27.58
CA ILE A 196 101.56 44.58 -26.45
C ILE A 196 100.58 45.71 -26.77
N LYS A 197 101.02 46.82 -27.37
CA LYS A 197 100.09 47.84 -27.88
C LYS A 197 99.26 47.32 -29.03
N LYS A 198 99.78 46.56 -29.99
CA LYS A 198 98.95 45.93 -31.03
C LYS A 198 97.95 44.94 -30.46
N THR A 199 98.33 44.10 -29.51
CA THR A 199 97.37 43.17 -28.88
C THR A 199 96.38 43.88 -27.96
N LEU A 200 96.78 44.98 -27.31
CA LEU A 200 95.86 45.88 -26.61
C LEU A 200 95.00 46.71 -27.56
N GLU A 201 95.48 47.07 -28.75
CA GLU A 201 94.75 47.80 -29.80
C GLU A 201 93.82 46.86 -30.57
N GLU A 202 94.16 45.58 -30.71
CA GLU A 202 93.29 44.50 -31.21
C GLU A 202 92.27 44.08 -30.16
N LEU A 203 92.63 44.02 -28.86
CA LEU A 203 91.67 43.84 -27.77
C LEU A 203 90.78 45.07 -27.60
N ASN A 204 91.31 46.28 -27.76
CA ASN A 204 90.54 47.53 -27.73
C ASN A 204 89.74 47.72 -29.02
N ALA A 205 90.17 47.20 -30.18
CA ALA A 205 89.35 47.16 -31.39
C ALA A 205 88.26 46.07 -31.30
N ARG A 206 88.51 44.95 -30.61
CA ARG A 206 87.49 43.95 -30.24
C ARG A 206 86.53 44.46 -29.14
N LEU A 207 87.01 45.31 -28.24
CA LEU A 207 86.20 45.96 -27.21
C LEU A 207 85.36 47.07 -27.82
N ASN A 208 85.94 47.92 -28.68
CA ASN A 208 85.18 48.96 -29.39
C ASN A 208 84.27 48.35 -30.47
N SER A 209 84.62 47.27 -31.18
CA SER A 209 83.61 46.52 -31.98
C SER A 209 82.59 45.73 -31.13
N SER A 210 82.59 45.91 -29.81
CA SER A 210 81.64 45.35 -28.84
C SER A 210 81.00 46.41 -27.90
N GLN A 211 81.43 47.68 -28.02
CA GLN A 211 81.02 48.85 -27.21
C GLN A 211 80.85 50.15 -28.02
N GLN A 212 81.19 50.14 -29.30
CA GLN A 212 81.13 51.25 -30.27
C GLN A 212 80.38 50.85 -31.56
N GLU A 213 79.91 49.61 -31.63
CA GLU A 213 78.53 49.33 -32.05
C GLU A 213 77.82 48.77 -30.81
N GLU A 214 76.67 49.34 -30.43
CA GLU A 214 76.05 49.26 -29.08
C GLU A 214 76.68 50.15 -28.01
N THR A 215 76.36 51.45 -28.09
CA THR A 215 76.04 52.22 -26.88
C THR A 215 74.92 51.54 -26.07
N VAL A 216 74.72 51.87 -24.80
CA VAL A 216 73.61 51.27 -24.01
C VAL A 216 72.25 51.62 -24.62
N SER A 217 72.10 52.83 -25.16
CA SER A 217 70.93 53.25 -25.94
C SER A 217 70.74 52.37 -27.17
N GLU A 218 71.78 52.20 -28.00
CA GLU A 218 71.76 51.28 -29.14
C GLU A 218 71.56 49.81 -28.74
N ARG A 219 71.91 49.38 -27.52
CA ARG A 219 71.65 48.00 -27.04
C ARG A 219 70.21 47.84 -26.58
N VAL A 220 69.63 48.87 -25.97
CA VAL A 220 68.18 48.93 -25.70
C VAL A 220 67.42 49.05 -27.01
N GLU A 221 67.92 49.80 -27.99
CA GLU A 221 67.33 49.94 -29.32
C GLU A 221 67.51 48.68 -30.17
N ARG A 222 68.67 48.01 -30.18
CA ARG A 222 68.84 46.68 -30.78
C ARG A 222 67.96 45.67 -30.07
N LYS A 223 67.80 45.72 -28.74
CA LYS A 223 66.84 44.86 -28.02
C LYS A 223 65.38 45.24 -28.26
N LEU A 224 65.06 46.50 -28.56
CA LEU A 224 63.71 46.92 -28.95
C LEU A 224 63.44 46.60 -30.41
N LEU A 225 64.45 46.61 -31.28
CA LEU A 225 64.40 46.15 -32.67
C LEU A 225 64.42 44.62 -32.74
N GLU A 226 65.06 43.92 -31.80
CA GLU A 226 64.98 42.47 -31.62
C GLU A 226 63.63 42.11 -31.00
N LEU A 227 63.15 42.79 -29.95
CA LEU A 227 61.79 42.61 -29.44
C LEU A 227 60.72 43.07 -30.43
N GLU A 228 61.01 43.99 -31.36
CA GLU A 228 60.13 44.30 -32.49
C GLU A 228 60.27 43.29 -33.62
N ARG A 229 61.42 42.64 -33.85
CA ARG A 229 61.58 41.55 -34.82
C ARG A 229 61.02 40.25 -34.28
N GLU A 230 61.10 40.02 -32.98
CA GLU A 230 60.42 38.97 -32.23
C GLU A 230 58.93 39.29 -32.22
N MET A 231 58.45 40.46 -31.77
CA MET A 231 57.04 40.83 -31.94
C MET A 231 56.58 40.83 -33.39
N ARG A 232 57.39 41.15 -34.41
CA ARG A 232 57.00 41.06 -35.83
C ARG A 232 57.05 39.63 -36.35
N SER A 233 57.92 38.75 -35.83
CA SER A 233 57.99 37.34 -36.25
C SER A 233 57.07 36.42 -35.42
N GLU A 234 56.72 36.82 -34.19
CA GLU A 234 55.62 36.34 -33.39
C GLU A 234 54.30 36.86 -33.95
N ARG A 235 54.17 38.15 -34.33
CA ARG A 235 53.03 38.63 -35.12
C ARG A 235 52.95 37.85 -36.43
N GLN A 236 54.02 37.64 -37.19
CA GLN A 236 53.99 36.76 -38.37
C GLN A 236 53.75 35.27 -38.04
N GLN A 237 54.03 34.79 -36.83
CA GLN A 237 53.67 33.42 -36.42
C GLN A 237 52.22 33.33 -35.92
N VAL A 238 51.69 34.38 -35.32
CA VAL A 238 50.29 34.52 -34.90
C VAL A 238 49.43 34.76 -36.14
N GLU A 239 49.86 35.63 -37.06
CA GLU A 239 49.34 35.85 -38.41
C GLU A 239 49.42 34.55 -39.21
N ARG A 240 50.57 33.85 -39.29
CA ARG A 240 50.59 32.49 -39.91
C ARG A 240 49.71 31.48 -39.19
N ARG A 241 49.51 31.57 -37.86
CA ARG A 241 48.54 30.74 -37.11
C ARG A 241 47.09 31.21 -37.34
N GLN A 242 46.86 32.46 -37.68
CA GLN A 242 45.57 33.11 -37.97
C GLN A 242 45.21 32.97 -39.46
N ASP A 243 46.19 32.76 -40.33
CA ASP A 243 46.12 32.30 -41.71
C ASP A 243 45.96 30.77 -41.74
N GLN A 244 46.55 30.03 -40.80
CA GLN A 244 46.27 28.59 -40.64
C GLN A 244 44.89 28.38 -40.03
N LEU A 245 44.50 29.12 -39.00
CA LEU A 245 43.13 29.18 -38.50
C LEU A 245 42.18 29.81 -39.53
N GLY A 246 42.67 30.69 -40.39
CA GLY A 246 41.93 31.32 -41.49
C GLY A 246 41.70 30.35 -42.64
N GLN A 247 42.71 29.55 -43.00
CA GLN A 247 42.62 28.45 -43.96
C GLN A 247 41.77 27.31 -43.39
N VAL A 248 41.89 26.99 -42.10
CA VAL A 248 41.00 26.04 -41.40
C VAL A 248 39.58 26.60 -41.29
N SER A 249 39.39 27.90 -41.08
CA SER A 249 38.08 28.56 -41.07
C SER A 249 37.48 28.62 -42.47
N VAL A 250 38.28 28.84 -43.51
CA VAL A 250 37.86 28.78 -44.92
C VAL A 250 37.57 27.33 -45.32
N GLN A 251 38.35 26.35 -44.87
CA GLN A 251 38.04 24.93 -45.03
C GLN A 251 36.78 24.53 -44.26
N LEU A 252 36.53 25.09 -43.08
CA LEU A 252 35.32 24.87 -42.30
C LEU A 252 34.11 25.54 -42.97
N GLN A 253 34.24 26.77 -43.48
CA GLN A 253 33.22 27.44 -44.27
C GLN A 253 32.98 26.76 -45.63
N GLN A 254 34.00 26.16 -46.24
CA GLN A 254 33.84 25.35 -47.45
C GLN A 254 33.19 24.00 -47.14
N ALA A 255 33.50 23.37 -45.99
CA ALA A 255 32.85 22.14 -45.54
C ALA A 255 31.41 22.38 -45.08
N LEU A 256 31.11 23.55 -44.49
CA LEU A 256 29.77 24.03 -44.19
C LEU A 256 29.03 24.29 -45.49
N LYS A 257 29.55 25.11 -46.42
CA LYS A 257 28.93 25.30 -47.75
C LYS A 257 28.76 23.99 -48.53
N GLN A 258 29.64 23.01 -48.38
CA GLN A 258 29.48 21.66 -48.96
C GLN A 258 28.47 20.76 -48.21
N LYS A 259 28.05 21.13 -46.99
CA LYS A 259 26.90 20.55 -46.30
C LYS A 259 25.61 21.32 -46.59
N ASP A 260 25.67 22.64 -46.67
CA ASP A 260 24.56 23.53 -47.00
C ASP A 260 24.09 23.23 -48.43
N ASN A 261 24.99 23.23 -49.43
CA ASN A 261 24.68 22.79 -50.79
C ASN A 261 24.12 21.36 -50.86
N LYS A 262 24.49 20.46 -49.92
CA LYS A 262 23.93 19.09 -49.85
C LYS A 262 22.59 19.03 -49.14
N ALA A 263 22.31 19.97 -48.23
CA ALA A 263 20.98 20.19 -47.69
C ALA A 263 20.08 20.76 -48.79
N ASP A 264 20.55 21.74 -49.57
CA ASP A 264 19.84 22.31 -50.72
C ASP A 264 19.56 21.25 -51.80
N GLU A 265 20.54 20.42 -52.16
CA GLU A 265 20.36 19.28 -53.09
C GLU A 265 19.32 18.26 -52.58
N VAL A 266 19.31 18.00 -51.26
CA VAL A 266 18.33 17.10 -50.64
C VAL A 266 16.95 17.77 -50.51
N GLU A 267 16.89 19.08 -50.26
CA GLU A 267 15.65 19.84 -50.16
C GLU A 267 14.99 19.96 -51.53
N GLU A 268 15.72 20.33 -52.59
CA GLU A 268 15.21 20.32 -53.97
C GLU A 268 14.81 18.90 -54.42
N TYR A 269 15.54 17.86 -54.00
CA TYR A 269 15.11 16.48 -54.25
C TYR A 269 13.80 16.11 -53.52
N LEU A 270 13.65 16.50 -52.25
CA LEU A 270 12.43 16.25 -51.46
C LEU A 270 11.25 17.08 -51.96
N LYS A 271 11.48 18.35 -52.32
CA LYS A 271 10.53 19.28 -52.94
C LYS A 271 10.09 18.81 -54.32
N GLY A 272 11.01 18.28 -55.14
CA GLY A 272 10.71 17.60 -56.40
C GLY A 272 9.90 16.31 -56.20
N LYS A 273 10.17 15.56 -55.13
CA LYS A 273 9.38 14.37 -54.75
C LYS A 273 7.98 14.72 -54.23
N LEU A 274 7.86 15.80 -53.45
CA LEU A 274 6.59 16.36 -52.98
C LEU A 274 5.75 16.85 -54.17
N SER A 275 6.34 17.65 -55.06
CA SER A 275 5.68 18.15 -56.27
C SER A 275 5.13 17.00 -57.14
N ARG A 276 5.87 15.88 -57.24
CA ARG A 276 5.37 14.66 -57.90
C ARG A 276 4.17 14.07 -57.15
N SER A 277 4.29 13.85 -55.84
CA SER A 277 3.19 13.35 -55.00
C SER A 277 1.94 14.24 -55.02
N GLU A 278 2.09 15.56 -55.16
CA GLU A 278 0.99 16.51 -55.33
C GLU A 278 0.37 16.43 -56.73
N SER A 279 1.19 16.24 -57.77
CA SER A 279 0.71 15.99 -59.14
C SER A 279 0.01 14.64 -59.30
N ASP A 280 0.47 13.60 -58.59
CA ASP A 280 -0.14 12.26 -58.56
C ASP A 280 -1.46 12.29 -57.76
N LYS A 281 -1.48 13.00 -56.63
CA LYS A 281 -2.73 13.30 -55.89
C LYS A 281 -3.73 14.06 -56.76
N SER A 282 -3.30 15.10 -57.48
CA SER A 282 -4.16 15.89 -58.38
C SER A 282 -4.72 15.04 -59.52
N GLN A 283 -3.94 14.09 -60.04
CA GLN A 283 -4.41 13.11 -61.02
C GLN A 283 -5.48 12.17 -60.42
N LEU A 284 -5.24 11.61 -59.23
CA LEU A 284 -6.20 10.75 -58.52
C LEU A 284 -7.49 11.49 -58.15
N GLU A 285 -7.41 12.77 -57.76
CA GLU A 285 -8.57 13.61 -57.52
C GLU A 285 -9.37 13.86 -58.81
N ALA A 286 -8.69 14.17 -59.93
CA ALA A 286 -9.33 14.29 -61.24
C ALA A 286 -9.93 12.96 -61.75
N GLU A 287 -9.35 11.81 -61.42
CA GLU A 287 -9.93 10.50 -61.70
C GLU A 287 -11.15 10.21 -60.81
N LEU A 288 -11.09 10.51 -59.51
CA LEU A 288 -12.25 10.42 -58.61
C LEU A 288 -13.41 11.29 -59.10
N GLU A 289 -13.16 12.50 -59.60
CA GLU A 289 -14.22 13.29 -60.24
C GLU A 289 -14.75 12.66 -61.53
N ARG A 290 -13.90 12.03 -62.36
CA ARG A 290 -14.35 11.29 -63.56
C ARG A 290 -15.21 10.09 -63.18
N TYR A 291 -14.90 9.40 -62.09
CA TYR A 291 -15.72 8.30 -61.57
C TYR A 291 -17.03 8.80 -60.96
N LYS A 292 -17.04 9.92 -60.21
CA LYS A 292 -18.26 10.57 -59.73
C LYS A 292 -19.16 10.98 -60.90
N ARG A 293 -18.65 11.73 -61.88
CA ARG A 293 -19.42 12.12 -63.09
C ARG A 293 -19.98 10.93 -63.87
N ARG A 294 -19.31 9.77 -63.85
CA ARG A 294 -19.83 8.51 -64.42
C ARG A 294 -20.92 7.88 -63.56
N LEU A 295 -20.79 7.93 -62.23
CA LEU A 295 -21.84 7.52 -61.30
C LEU A 295 -23.10 8.38 -61.51
N ASP A 296 -22.96 9.71 -61.52
CA ASP A 296 -24.05 10.67 -61.72
C ASP A 296 -24.80 10.38 -63.05
N GLN A 297 -24.06 10.06 -64.13
CA GLN A 297 -24.61 9.66 -65.42
C GLN A 297 -25.34 8.31 -65.36
N ILE A 298 -24.81 7.33 -64.64
CA ILE A 298 -25.45 6.02 -64.44
C ILE A 298 -26.71 6.18 -63.58
N GLU A 299 -26.69 7.00 -62.55
CA GLU A 299 -27.85 7.24 -61.68
C GLU A 299 -28.96 7.99 -62.42
N GLY A 300 -28.64 9.04 -63.19
CA GLY A 300 -29.60 9.66 -64.11
C GLY A 300 -30.13 8.71 -65.20
N SER A 301 -29.32 7.76 -65.68
CA SER A 301 -29.80 6.69 -66.57
C SER A 301 -30.73 5.70 -65.85
N ARG A 302 -30.48 5.41 -64.56
CA ARG A 302 -31.34 4.56 -63.73
C ARG A 302 -32.67 5.25 -63.42
N GLU A 303 -32.65 6.54 -63.12
CA GLU A 303 -33.84 7.36 -62.88
C GLU A 303 -34.70 7.48 -64.13
N THR A 304 -34.12 7.76 -65.30
CA THR A 304 -34.88 7.78 -66.56
C THR A 304 -35.45 6.41 -66.93
N LEU A 305 -34.77 5.30 -66.62
CA LEU A 305 -35.34 3.95 -66.72
C LEU A 305 -36.46 3.70 -65.69
N LEU A 306 -36.34 4.22 -64.45
CA LEU A 306 -37.41 4.14 -63.45
C LEU A 306 -38.66 4.90 -63.90
N TYR A 307 -38.52 6.13 -64.41
CA TYR A 307 -39.64 6.88 -65.01
C TYR A 307 -40.28 6.14 -66.19
N GLN A 308 -39.49 5.46 -67.04
CA GLN A 308 -40.04 4.60 -68.10
C GLN A 308 -40.81 3.40 -67.54
N VAL A 309 -40.31 2.75 -66.48
CA VAL A 309 -41.01 1.65 -65.80
C VAL A 309 -42.29 2.14 -65.10
N GLU A 310 -42.30 3.36 -64.56
CA GLU A 310 -43.47 3.96 -63.91
C GLU A 310 -44.52 4.45 -64.90
N ASP A 311 -44.12 4.98 -66.06
CA ASP A 311 -45.08 5.25 -67.15
C ASP A 311 -45.62 3.95 -67.75
N LEU A 312 -44.78 2.92 -67.98
CA LEU A 312 -45.26 1.60 -68.42
C LEU A 312 -46.21 0.95 -67.39
N ARG A 313 -45.97 1.13 -66.08
CA ARG A 313 -46.93 0.74 -65.03
C ARG A 313 -48.22 1.56 -65.10
N SER A 314 -48.13 2.86 -65.36
CA SER A 314 -49.29 3.76 -65.51
C SER A 314 -50.10 3.43 -66.76
N GLN A 315 -49.45 3.05 -67.86
CA GLN A 315 -50.08 2.52 -69.07
C GLN A 315 -50.73 1.16 -68.80
N LEU A 316 -50.07 0.26 -68.05
CA LEU A 316 -50.65 -1.03 -67.66
C LEU A 316 -51.89 -0.86 -66.77
N VAL A 317 -51.86 0.08 -65.81
CA VAL A 317 -53.04 0.44 -64.99
C VAL A 317 -54.16 0.97 -65.90
N LYS A 318 -53.88 1.90 -66.81
CA LYS A 318 -54.88 2.37 -67.80
C LYS A 318 -55.46 1.23 -68.63
N VAL A 319 -54.65 0.28 -69.11
CA VAL A 319 -55.13 -0.90 -69.85
C VAL A 319 -55.96 -1.84 -68.96
N VAL A 320 -55.68 -1.94 -67.66
CA VAL A 320 -56.50 -2.68 -66.69
C VAL A 320 -57.83 -1.95 -66.42
N ASP A 321 -57.81 -0.63 -66.30
CA ASP A 321 -59.00 0.21 -66.11
C ASP A 321 -59.88 0.22 -67.36
N ASP A 322 -59.31 0.36 -68.55
CA ASP A 322 -59.98 0.25 -69.84
C ASP A 322 -60.57 -1.16 -70.04
N ARG A 323 -59.84 -2.21 -69.63
CA ARG A 323 -60.39 -3.58 -69.58
C ARG A 323 -61.55 -3.69 -68.59
N SER A 324 -61.50 -2.99 -67.45
CA SER A 324 -62.59 -2.97 -66.48
C SER A 324 -63.82 -2.21 -67.01
N GLN A 325 -63.61 -1.13 -67.77
CA GLN A 325 -64.67 -0.37 -68.44
C GLN A 325 -65.30 -1.17 -69.59
N LEU A 326 -64.48 -1.86 -70.40
CA LEU A 326 -64.96 -2.82 -71.40
C LEU A 326 -65.71 -4.00 -70.74
N GLN A 327 -65.26 -4.49 -69.59
CA GLN A 327 -65.94 -5.53 -68.83
C GLN A 327 -67.27 -5.01 -68.23
N GLN A 328 -67.36 -3.75 -67.82
CA GLN A 328 -68.62 -3.10 -67.46
C GLN A 328 -69.54 -2.89 -68.66
N GLN A 329 -69.01 -2.51 -69.84
CA GLN A 329 -69.80 -2.40 -71.08
C GLN A 329 -70.32 -3.77 -71.54
N VAL A 330 -69.53 -4.84 -71.44
CA VAL A 330 -70.00 -6.23 -71.68
C VAL A 330 -71.05 -6.64 -70.65
N SER A 331 -70.91 -6.22 -69.39
CA SER A 331 -71.93 -6.45 -68.35
C SER A 331 -73.23 -5.67 -68.61
N GLN A 332 -73.15 -4.49 -69.21
CA GLN A 332 -74.29 -3.65 -69.60
C GLN A 332 -74.97 -4.18 -70.88
N LEU A 333 -74.21 -4.72 -71.83
CA LEU A 333 -74.73 -5.40 -73.02
C LEU A 333 -75.43 -6.74 -72.69
N SER A 334 -75.14 -7.34 -71.53
CA SER A 334 -75.84 -8.52 -71.02
C SER A 334 -77.20 -8.22 -70.37
N LEU A 335 -77.65 -6.95 -70.36
CA LEU A 335 -78.87 -6.49 -69.67
C LEU A 335 -79.80 -5.62 -70.55
N GLN A 336 -79.84 -5.87 -71.87
CA GLN A 336 -80.75 -5.19 -72.80
C GLN A 336 -81.54 -6.12 -73.72
N SER A 337 -82.36 -7.00 -73.14
CA SER A 337 -83.44 -7.73 -73.84
C SER A 337 -84.43 -8.28 -72.80
N GLN A 338 -85.67 -7.81 -72.65
CA GLN A 338 -86.38 -6.74 -73.37
C GLN A 338 -87.08 -5.80 -72.36
N ASN A 339 -87.28 -4.54 -72.73
CA ASN A 339 -88.27 -3.67 -72.07
C ASN A 339 -89.66 -3.98 -72.62
N GLU A 340 -90.70 -4.00 -71.79
CA GLU A 340 -91.94 -3.32 -72.14
C GLU A 340 -92.80 -2.89 -70.93
N ASN A 341 -93.31 -1.67 -71.04
CA ASN A 341 -94.61 -1.12 -70.61
C ASN A 341 -95.64 -2.08 -69.95
N ARG A 342 -96.52 -1.67 -69.01
CA ARG A 342 -96.74 -0.40 -68.28
C ARG A 342 -97.86 -0.60 -67.22
N ASP A 343 -98.02 0.36 -66.31
CA ASP A 343 -99.33 0.83 -65.78
C ASP A 343 -100.37 -0.14 -65.16
N GLU A 344 -100.01 -1.35 -64.71
CA GLU A 344 -100.89 -2.16 -63.83
C GLU A 344 -100.90 -1.70 -62.34
N GLU A 345 -100.24 -0.59 -62.02
CA GLU A 345 -100.06 -0.06 -60.66
C GLU A 345 -101.37 0.28 -59.92
N ARG A 346 -102.54 0.36 -60.60
CA ARG A 346 -103.68 1.14 -60.07
C ARG A 346 -105.04 0.47 -59.90
N ARG A 347 -105.30 -0.79 -60.28
CA ARG A 347 -106.64 -1.38 -60.00
C ARG A 347 -106.86 -2.89 -59.89
N MET A 348 -105.88 -3.79 -60.06
CA MET A 348 -106.09 -5.23 -59.81
C MET A 348 -105.72 -5.67 -58.37
N ARG A 349 -106.32 -4.99 -57.38
CA ARG A 349 -106.49 -5.56 -56.05
C ARG A 349 -107.86 -6.28 -56.00
N ALA A 350 -107.82 -7.60 -55.80
CA ALA A 350 -108.92 -8.47 -55.33
C ALA A 350 -109.89 -9.17 -56.34
N ALA A 351 -109.44 -9.59 -57.52
CA ALA A 351 -110.00 -10.74 -58.25
C ALA A 351 -109.02 -11.24 -59.34
N ILE A 352 -108.53 -12.49 -59.43
CA ILE A 352 -108.80 -13.74 -58.69
C ILE A 352 -110.25 -14.22 -58.79
N GLU A 353 -110.49 -15.25 -59.64
CA GLU A 353 -111.37 -16.42 -59.37
C GLU A 353 -111.76 -17.18 -60.67
N ARG A 354 -112.53 -16.55 -61.57
CA ARG A 354 -113.67 -17.26 -62.21
C ARG A 354 -113.45 -17.97 -63.55
N SER A 355 -112.22 -18.16 -64.00
CA SER A 355 -111.96 -18.95 -65.22
C SER A 355 -110.72 -19.85 -65.17
N GLU A 356 -109.94 -19.83 -64.09
CA GLU A 356 -108.88 -20.83 -63.87
C GLU A 356 -109.47 -22.17 -63.38
N GLN A 357 -110.68 -22.14 -62.80
CA GLN A 357 -111.30 -23.23 -62.06
C GLN A 357 -111.66 -24.44 -62.96
N GLU A 358 -112.42 -24.24 -64.04
CA GLU A 358 -113.00 -25.34 -64.85
C GLU A 358 -111.96 -26.29 -65.47
N LYS A 359 -110.72 -25.82 -65.71
CA LYS A 359 -109.67 -26.66 -66.30
C LYS A 359 -108.92 -27.50 -65.25
N GLN A 360 -108.85 -27.05 -64.00
CA GLN A 360 -108.03 -27.69 -62.96
C GLN A 360 -108.66 -28.99 -62.42
N GLU A 361 -109.99 -29.06 -62.35
CA GLU A 361 -110.69 -30.13 -61.62
C GLU A 361 -110.47 -31.55 -62.18
N LEU A 362 -110.29 -31.69 -63.50
CA LEU A 362 -110.12 -33.00 -64.15
C LEU A 362 -108.70 -33.58 -64.00
N GLU A 363 -107.66 -32.74 -63.98
CA GLU A 363 -106.27 -33.20 -63.82
C GLU A 363 -105.96 -33.61 -62.36
N CYS A 364 -106.67 -33.03 -61.39
CA CYS A 364 -106.51 -33.35 -59.97
C CYS A 364 -106.90 -34.80 -59.59
N GLN A 365 -107.84 -35.44 -60.27
CA GLN A 365 -108.38 -36.73 -59.82
C GLN A 365 -107.42 -37.90 -60.10
N ILE A 366 -106.78 -37.93 -61.28
CA ILE A 366 -105.88 -39.02 -61.69
C ILE A 366 -104.57 -39.01 -60.90
N SER A 367 -104.10 -37.84 -60.49
CA SER A 367 -102.85 -37.67 -59.75
C SER A 367 -102.94 -38.20 -58.31
N GLN A 368 -104.07 -38.03 -57.62
CA GLN A 368 -104.22 -38.42 -56.21
C GLN A 368 -104.06 -39.92 -55.94
N LEU A 369 -104.63 -40.81 -56.77
CA LEU A 369 -104.57 -42.26 -56.53
C LEU A 369 -103.15 -42.84 -56.66
N ARG A 370 -102.32 -42.31 -57.58
CA ARG A 370 -100.92 -42.74 -57.73
C ARG A 370 -100.05 -42.30 -56.54
N VAL A 371 -100.36 -41.14 -55.95
CA VAL A 371 -99.65 -40.64 -54.75
C VAL A 371 -99.88 -41.55 -53.54
N GLN A 372 -101.06 -42.15 -53.37
CA GLN A 372 -101.38 -42.95 -52.19
C GLN A 372 -100.59 -44.26 -52.11
N LEU A 373 -100.51 -45.05 -53.19
CA LEU A 373 -99.85 -46.36 -53.16
C LEU A 373 -98.32 -46.25 -53.05
N ASN A 374 -97.70 -45.29 -53.75
CA ASN A 374 -96.26 -45.06 -53.65
C ASN A 374 -95.84 -44.63 -52.23
N ARG A 375 -96.75 -44.00 -51.47
CA ARG A 375 -96.45 -43.46 -50.13
C ARG A 375 -96.25 -44.55 -49.07
N SER A 376 -96.87 -45.72 -49.17
CA SER A 376 -96.72 -46.77 -48.14
C SER A 376 -95.41 -47.54 -48.26
N VAL A 377 -95.02 -47.94 -49.48
CA VAL A 377 -93.77 -48.69 -49.73
C VAL A 377 -92.55 -47.81 -49.42
N VAL A 378 -92.54 -46.57 -49.93
CA VAL A 378 -91.44 -45.62 -49.70
C VAL A 378 -91.25 -45.32 -48.21
N MET A 379 -92.32 -45.28 -47.40
CA MET A 379 -92.19 -45.07 -45.94
C MET A 379 -91.48 -46.23 -45.24
N ALA A 380 -91.75 -47.49 -45.62
CA ALA A 380 -91.08 -48.64 -45.01
C ALA A 380 -89.59 -48.70 -45.36
N GLU A 381 -89.25 -48.50 -46.64
CA GLU A 381 -87.86 -48.42 -47.10
C GLU A 381 -87.13 -47.22 -46.47
N MET A 382 -87.81 -46.09 -46.30
CA MET A 382 -87.28 -44.90 -45.62
C MET A 382 -87.00 -45.16 -44.12
N GLU A 383 -87.80 -45.97 -43.42
CA GLU A 383 -87.54 -46.32 -42.02
C GLU A 383 -86.36 -47.29 -41.84
N ASP A 384 -86.22 -48.28 -42.74
CA ASP A 384 -85.08 -49.20 -42.73
C ASP A 384 -83.78 -48.47 -43.11
N LEU A 385 -83.82 -47.61 -44.14
CA LEU A 385 -82.72 -46.72 -44.49
C LEU A 385 -82.40 -45.75 -43.36
N LYS A 386 -83.39 -45.21 -42.64
CA LYS A 386 -83.17 -44.35 -41.46
C LYS A 386 -82.48 -45.11 -40.34
N ARG A 387 -82.89 -46.34 -40.01
CA ARG A 387 -82.24 -47.14 -38.96
C ARG A 387 -80.79 -47.51 -39.35
N SER A 388 -80.52 -47.79 -40.62
CA SER A 388 -79.16 -47.98 -41.15
C SER A 388 -78.33 -46.69 -41.11
N LEU A 389 -78.92 -45.54 -41.50
CA LEU A 389 -78.29 -44.22 -41.43
C LEU A 389 -77.92 -43.87 -40.00
N GLU A 390 -78.84 -44.01 -39.04
CA GLU A 390 -78.55 -43.76 -37.62
C GLU A 390 -77.46 -44.68 -37.07
N GLN A 391 -77.36 -45.94 -37.51
CA GLN A 391 -76.22 -46.78 -37.16
C GLN A 391 -74.92 -46.24 -37.76
N LYS A 392 -74.93 -45.84 -39.04
CA LYS A 392 -73.74 -45.27 -39.70
C LYS A 392 -73.33 -43.92 -39.13
N ASP A 393 -74.27 -43.10 -38.66
CA ASP A 393 -73.96 -41.87 -37.93
C ASP A 393 -73.43 -42.14 -36.51
N ARG A 394 -73.89 -43.20 -35.82
CA ARG A 394 -73.26 -43.66 -34.56
C ARG A 394 -71.82 -44.15 -34.79
N GLU A 395 -71.59 -44.99 -35.79
CA GLU A 395 -70.24 -45.43 -36.18
C GLU A 395 -69.35 -44.24 -36.61
N LYS A 396 -69.90 -43.29 -37.38
CA LYS A 396 -69.21 -42.08 -37.82
C LYS A 396 -68.90 -41.11 -36.69
N THR A 397 -69.75 -40.97 -35.67
CA THR A 397 -69.44 -40.16 -34.48
C THR A 397 -68.41 -40.84 -33.58
N GLN A 398 -68.41 -42.17 -33.48
CA GLN A 398 -67.33 -42.93 -32.82
C GLN A 398 -66.00 -42.78 -33.56
N LEU A 399 -66.00 -42.90 -34.89
CA LEU A 399 -64.81 -42.67 -35.71
C LEU A 399 -64.35 -41.21 -35.68
N ALA A 400 -65.26 -40.24 -35.66
CA ALA A 400 -64.93 -38.82 -35.47
C ALA A 400 -64.28 -38.60 -34.11
N GLY A 401 -64.86 -39.09 -33.01
CA GLY A 401 -64.25 -39.01 -31.67
C GLY A 401 -62.90 -39.73 -31.55
N HIS A 402 -62.69 -40.82 -32.29
CA HIS A 402 -61.38 -41.47 -32.38
C HIS A 402 -60.37 -40.66 -33.21
N VAL A 403 -60.78 -40.03 -34.32
CA VAL A 403 -59.94 -39.11 -35.09
C VAL A 403 -59.59 -37.88 -34.26
N GLU A 404 -60.57 -37.27 -33.59
CA GLU A 404 -60.39 -36.14 -32.68
C GLU A 404 -59.42 -36.49 -31.54
N ALA A 405 -59.57 -37.64 -30.88
CA ALA A 405 -58.64 -38.10 -29.85
C ALA A 405 -57.22 -38.36 -30.39
N LEU A 406 -57.09 -38.78 -31.65
CA LEU A 406 -55.80 -38.96 -32.33
C LEU A 406 -55.18 -37.62 -32.75
N THR A 407 -55.96 -36.65 -33.25
CA THR A 407 -55.46 -35.29 -33.55
C THR A 407 -55.07 -34.58 -32.27
N ASP A 408 -55.86 -34.67 -31.19
CA ASP A 408 -55.49 -34.19 -29.86
C ASP A 408 -54.17 -34.81 -29.38
N GLY A 409 -54.00 -36.12 -29.61
CA GLY A 409 -52.79 -36.86 -29.28
C GLY A 409 -51.57 -36.47 -30.14
N MET A 410 -51.77 -36.10 -31.41
CA MET A 410 -50.73 -35.58 -32.29
C MET A 410 -50.36 -34.15 -31.93
N GLU A 411 -51.33 -33.25 -31.81
CA GLU A 411 -51.12 -31.86 -31.37
C GLU A 411 -50.38 -31.79 -30.02
N LYS A 412 -50.70 -32.67 -29.06
CA LYS A 412 -49.98 -32.72 -27.78
C LYS A 412 -48.52 -33.16 -27.93
N ARG A 413 -48.21 -34.07 -28.85
CA ARG A 413 -46.83 -34.46 -29.20
C ARG A 413 -46.11 -33.35 -29.97
N GLU A 414 -46.77 -32.68 -30.90
CA GLU A 414 -46.21 -31.56 -31.67
C GLU A 414 -45.91 -30.37 -30.74
N LYS A 415 -46.82 -30.02 -29.84
CA LYS A 415 -46.59 -29.00 -28.79
C LYS A 415 -45.43 -29.38 -27.87
N GLN A 416 -45.27 -30.66 -27.51
CA GLN A 416 -44.10 -31.15 -26.78
C GLN A 416 -42.80 -31.08 -27.60
N GLN A 417 -42.83 -31.42 -28.89
CA GLN A 417 -41.68 -31.33 -29.80
C GLN A 417 -41.25 -29.87 -30.01
N LEU A 418 -42.20 -28.95 -30.19
CA LEU A 418 -41.94 -27.51 -30.26
C LEU A 418 -41.31 -27.00 -28.96
N GLN A 419 -41.81 -27.39 -27.79
CA GLN A 419 -41.19 -27.05 -26.49
C GLN A 419 -39.78 -27.65 -26.31
N MET A 420 -39.47 -28.81 -26.91
CA MET A 420 -38.11 -29.35 -26.92
C MET A 420 -37.20 -28.57 -27.88
N LEU A 421 -37.69 -28.21 -29.07
CA LEU A 421 -36.95 -27.38 -30.04
C LEU A 421 -36.68 -25.97 -29.49
N GLU A 422 -37.64 -25.39 -28.78
CA GLU A 422 -37.51 -24.12 -28.06
C GLU A 422 -36.44 -24.21 -26.97
N LYS A 423 -36.49 -25.23 -26.11
CA LYS A 423 -35.43 -25.49 -25.10
C LYS A 423 -34.06 -25.73 -25.72
N LEU A 424 -33.98 -26.37 -26.89
CA LEU A 424 -32.71 -26.56 -27.62
C LEU A 424 -32.18 -25.23 -28.19
N LYS A 425 -33.05 -24.36 -28.72
CA LYS A 425 -32.68 -22.99 -29.14
C LYS A 425 -32.22 -22.15 -27.96
N ASP A 426 -32.90 -22.25 -26.82
CA ASP A 426 -32.51 -21.62 -25.56
C ASP A 426 -31.10 -22.05 -25.14
N ILE A 427 -30.84 -23.36 -25.10
CA ILE A 427 -29.52 -23.92 -24.76
C ILE A 427 -28.46 -23.48 -25.78
N GLN A 428 -28.77 -23.48 -27.07
CA GLN A 428 -27.86 -22.99 -28.11
C GLN A 428 -27.54 -21.51 -27.92
N SER A 429 -28.54 -20.65 -27.68
CA SER A 429 -28.33 -19.21 -27.49
C SER A 429 -27.47 -18.92 -26.25
N ARG A 430 -27.68 -19.66 -25.15
CA ARG A 430 -26.87 -19.57 -23.92
C ARG A 430 -25.45 -20.09 -24.12
N TYR A 431 -25.26 -21.10 -24.97
CA TYR A 431 -23.92 -21.55 -25.39
C TYR A 431 -23.24 -20.47 -26.23
N GLU A 432 -23.95 -19.85 -27.19
CA GLU A 432 -23.42 -18.77 -28.02
C GLU A 432 -23.09 -17.49 -27.23
N THR A 433 -23.82 -17.16 -26.16
CA THR A 433 -23.43 -16.05 -25.26
C THR A 433 -22.22 -16.42 -24.42
N CYS A 434 -22.23 -17.60 -23.78
CA CYS A 434 -21.09 -18.11 -23.01
C CYS A 434 -19.81 -18.22 -23.86
N GLU A 435 -19.92 -18.57 -25.13
CA GLU A 435 -18.78 -18.65 -26.05
C GLU A 435 -18.30 -17.26 -26.52
N LYS A 436 -19.17 -16.24 -26.55
CA LYS A 436 -18.78 -14.84 -26.78
C LYS A 436 -18.12 -14.25 -25.53
N GLU A 437 -18.68 -14.49 -24.35
CA GLU A 437 -18.11 -14.12 -23.05
C GLU A 437 -16.73 -14.76 -22.85
N ARG A 438 -16.56 -16.04 -23.21
CA ARG A 438 -15.26 -16.73 -23.20
C ARG A 438 -14.26 -16.07 -24.16
N ARG A 439 -14.65 -15.74 -25.40
CA ARG A 439 -13.75 -15.03 -26.34
C ARG A 439 -13.33 -13.68 -25.79
N GLN A 440 -14.26 -12.90 -25.24
CA GLN A 440 -13.96 -11.59 -24.63
C GLN A 440 -13.02 -11.71 -23.43
N ALA A 441 -13.16 -12.74 -22.61
CA ALA A 441 -12.24 -13.03 -21.52
C ALA A 441 -10.84 -13.49 -22.01
N GLU A 442 -10.78 -14.23 -23.13
CA GLU A 442 -9.53 -14.64 -23.77
C GLU A 442 -8.83 -13.44 -24.46
N GLU A 443 -9.58 -12.55 -25.10
CA GLU A 443 -9.10 -11.29 -25.67
C GLU A 443 -8.52 -10.39 -24.56
N GLN A 444 -9.26 -10.17 -23.47
CA GLN A 444 -8.78 -9.41 -22.30
C GLN A 444 -7.55 -10.06 -21.64
N ALA A 445 -7.48 -11.39 -21.58
CA ALA A 445 -6.31 -12.09 -21.04
C ALA A 445 -5.06 -11.92 -21.94
N VAL A 446 -5.25 -11.84 -23.26
CA VAL A 446 -4.17 -11.53 -24.22
C VAL A 446 -3.74 -10.06 -24.12
N GLU A 447 -4.68 -9.12 -24.01
CA GLU A 447 -4.39 -7.68 -23.82
C GLU A 447 -3.60 -7.42 -22.53
N LEU A 448 -4.04 -8.01 -21.41
CA LEU A 448 -3.31 -7.93 -20.13
C LEU A 448 -1.95 -8.64 -20.18
N GLY A 449 -1.83 -9.72 -20.97
CA GLY A 449 -0.57 -10.39 -21.24
C GLY A 449 0.42 -9.49 -22.00
N GLN A 450 -0.05 -8.84 -23.07
CA GLN A 450 0.74 -7.90 -23.86
C GLN A 450 1.19 -6.70 -23.02
N GLN A 451 0.28 -6.09 -22.25
CA GLN A 451 0.63 -4.99 -21.33
C GLN A 451 1.69 -5.43 -20.29
N LEU A 452 1.61 -6.65 -19.76
CA LEU A 452 2.60 -7.17 -18.82
C LEU A 452 3.97 -7.42 -19.50
N GLU A 453 3.98 -7.92 -20.74
CA GLU A 453 5.20 -8.05 -21.55
C GLU A 453 5.81 -6.68 -21.89
N GLU A 454 5.01 -5.68 -22.25
CA GLU A 454 5.46 -4.30 -22.52
C GLU A 454 6.06 -3.67 -21.27
N MET A 455 5.37 -3.71 -20.13
CA MET A 455 5.89 -3.21 -18.85
C MET A 455 7.16 -3.96 -18.41
N SER A 456 7.28 -5.25 -18.71
CA SER A 456 8.50 -6.03 -18.47
C SER A 456 9.65 -5.56 -19.37
N GLN A 457 9.40 -5.31 -20.66
CA GLN A 457 10.40 -4.76 -21.58
C GLN A 457 10.83 -3.34 -21.18
N GLU A 458 9.93 -2.49 -20.70
CA GLU A 458 10.28 -1.18 -20.18
C GLU A 458 11.15 -1.28 -18.92
N ALA A 459 10.80 -2.15 -17.97
CA ALA A 459 11.64 -2.43 -16.81
C ALA A 459 13.05 -2.94 -17.21
N GLU A 460 13.16 -3.80 -18.22
CA GLU A 460 14.44 -4.25 -18.77
C GLU A 460 15.23 -3.12 -19.45
N ARG A 461 14.56 -2.21 -20.19
CA ARG A 461 15.18 -1.01 -20.79
C ARG A 461 15.74 -0.09 -19.69
N TYR A 462 14.95 0.26 -18.68
CA TYR A 462 15.43 1.08 -17.55
C TYR A 462 16.58 0.41 -16.78
N LEU A 463 16.56 -0.92 -16.62
CA LEU A 463 17.68 -1.68 -16.03
C LEU A 463 18.91 -1.73 -16.95
N ALA A 464 18.77 -1.63 -18.27
CA ALA A 464 19.89 -1.53 -19.21
C ALA A 464 20.48 -0.10 -19.20
N GLU A 465 19.64 0.92 -19.21
CA GLU A 465 20.02 2.34 -19.10
C GLU A 465 20.72 2.64 -17.78
N PHE A 466 20.21 2.12 -16.65
CA PHE A 466 20.85 2.26 -15.34
C PHE A 466 22.27 1.66 -15.35
N ARG A 467 22.46 0.48 -15.94
CA ARG A 467 23.79 -0.16 -16.06
C ARG A 467 24.74 0.66 -16.94
N GLN A 468 24.25 1.29 -18.01
CA GLN A 468 25.04 2.18 -18.86
C GLN A 468 25.39 3.50 -18.15
N ALA A 469 24.45 4.08 -17.41
CA ALA A 469 24.70 5.25 -16.57
C ALA A 469 25.73 4.95 -15.47
N GLU A 470 25.70 3.74 -14.88
CA GLU A 470 26.68 3.32 -13.90
C GLU A 470 28.09 3.09 -14.50
N THR A 471 28.22 2.46 -15.68
CA THR A 471 29.54 2.31 -16.31
C THR A 471 30.13 3.67 -16.70
N LEU A 472 29.30 4.58 -17.23
CA LEU A 472 29.70 5.97 -17.49
C LEU A 472 30.09 6.72 -16.20
N ARG A 473 29.34 6.55 -15.09
CA ARG A 473 29.72 7.09 -13.78
C ARG A 473 31.11 6.59 -13.36
N GLN A 474 31.33 5.28 -13.38
CA GLN A 474 32.62 4.68 -13.04
C GLN A 474 33.76 5.19 -13.95
N GLU A 475 33.51 5.44 -15.23
CA GLU A 475 34.48 6.09 -16.11
C GLU A 475 34.76 7.54 -15.71
N THR A 476 33.74 8.34 -15.39
CA THR A 476 33.95 9.73 -14.94
C THR A 476 34.70 9.79 -13.61
N GLU A 477 34.46 8.83 -12.71
CA GLU A 477 35.20 8.69 -11.44
C GLU A 477 36.67 8.33 -11.71
N LYS A 478 36.96 7.33 -12.55
CA LYS A 478 38.33 7.00 -12.98
C LYS A 478 39.03 8.20 -13.65
N LYS A 479 38.34 8.95 -14.51
CA LYS A 479 38.87 10.17 -15.16
C LYS A 479 39.14 11.28 -14.12
N LYS A 480 38.25 11.47 -13.13
CA LYS A 480 38.39 12.41 -12.00
C LYS A 480 39.56 12.04 -11.09
N GLU A 481 39.81 10.75 -10.84
CA GLU A 481 40.96 10.26 -10.09
C GLU A 481 42.28 10.46 -10.84
N GLN A 482 42.32 10.17 -12.15
CA GLN A 482 43.49 10.45 -12.99
C GLN A 482 43.81 11.96 -13.03
N LEU A 483 42.80 12.83 -13.10
CA LEU A 483 42.98 14.28 -13.03
C LEU A 483 43.46 14.73 -11.63
N LYS A 484 42.93 14.16 -10.54
CA LYS A 484 43.43 14.40 -9.17
C LYS A 484 44.91 13.99 -9.04
N ALA A 485 45.30 12.82 -9.55
CA ALA A 485 46.69 12.35 -9.52
C ALA A 485 47.62 13.30 -10.29
N LYS A 486 47.27 13.63 -11.55
CA LYS A 486 48.03 14.60 -12.36
C LYS A 486 48.14 15.97 -11.68
N ALA A 487 47.07 16.48 -11.08
CA ALA A 487 47.09 17.73 -10.35
C ALA A 487 48.00 17.66 -9.11
N GLN A 488 47.94 16.57 -8.33
CA GLN A 488 48.83 16.35 -7.20
C GLN A 488 50.30 16.28 -7.62
N ASP A 489 50.62 15.62 -8.74
CA ASP A 489 51.99 15.51 -9.24
C ASP A 489 52.52 16.83 -9.80
N MET A 490 51.67 17.62 -10.48
CA MET A 490 52.01 18.99 -10.85
C MET A 490 52.24 19.87 -9.60
N VAL A 491 51.42 19.74 -8.55
CA VAL A 491 51.64 20.43 -7.27
C VAL A 491 52.93 20.00 -6.59
N LYS A 492 53.30 18.70 -6.62
CA LYS A 492 54.61 18.21 -6.15
C LYS A 492 55.76 18.84 -6.96
N HIS A 493 55.63 18.89 -8.29
CA HIS A 493 56.63 19.51 -9.17
C HIS A 493 56.81 21.00 -8.89
N TRP A 494 55.71 21.77 -8.81
CA TRP A 494 55.77 23.20 -8.50
C TRP A 494 56.30 23.47 -7.09
N ARG A 495 55.90 22.71 -6.07
CA ARG A 495 56.51 22.79 -4.72
C ARG A 495 58.02 22.52 -4.74
N LEU A 496 58.49 21.57 -5.55
CA LEU A 496 59.93 21.31 -5.73
C LEU A 496 60.63 22.46 -6.47
N LYS A 497 59.96 23.11 -7.42
CA LYS A 497 60.49 24.26 -8.17
C LYS A 497 60.56 25.52 -7.29
N CYS A 498 59.55 25.80 -6.47
CA CYS A 498 59.60 26.87 -5.46
C CYS A 498 60.78 26.66 -4.51
N LYS A 499 60.92 25.45 -3.92
CA LYS A 499 62.07 25.08 -3.06
C LYS A 499 63.45 25.11 -3.73
N LYS A 500 63.51 25.17 -5.06
CA LYS A 500 64.76 25.43 -5.82
C LYS A 500 64.99 26.91 -6.05
N LEU A 501 63.94 27.69 -6.27
CA LEU A 501 64.01 29.15 -6.44
C LEU A 501 64.29 29.86 -5.11
N GLU A 502 63.62 29.47 -4.02
CA GLU A 502 63.92 29.87 -2.63
C GLU A 502 65.42 29.74 -2.35
N LYS A 503 65.99 28.54 -2.56
CA LYS A 503 67.44 28.25 -2.41
C LYS A 503 68.38 28.94 -3.41
N MET A 504 67.84 29.63 -4.40
CA MET A 504 68.62 30.48 -5.31
C MET A 504 68.49 31.96 -4.94
N LEU A 505 67.37 32.38 -4.34
CA LEU A 505 67.19 33.70 -3.72
C LEU A 505 68.05 33.82 -2.46
N GLU A 506 67.99 32.85 -1.53
CA GLU A 506 68.87 32.77 -0.34
C GLU A 506 70.35 32.99 -0.72
N LYS A 507 70.81 32.30 -1.78
CA LYS A 507 72.19 32.42 -2.30
C LYS A 507 72.49 33.74 -2.99
N LYS A 508 71.47 34.43 -3.54
CA LYS A 508 71.62 35.75 -4.15
C LYS A 508 71.64 36.83 -3.07
N GLU A 509 70.81 36.73 -2.04
CA GLU A 509 70.84 37.57 -0.84
C GLU A 509 72.18 37.42 -0.11
N GLU A 510 72.68 36.20 0.07
CA GLU A 510 74.03 35.93 0.57
C GLU A 510 75.14 36.63 -0.22
N VAL A 511 74.99 36.80 -1.54
CA VAL A 511 75.98 37.49 -2.39
C VAL A 511 75.77 39.00 -2.35
N LEU A 512 74.52 39.48 -2.37
CA LEU A 512 74.18 40.90 -2.26
C LEU A 512 74.64 41.46 -0.91
N ASN A 513 74.50 40.73 0.19
CA ASN A 513 75.03 41.12 1.49
C ASN A 513 76.56 41.25 1.46
N LYS A 514 77.28 40.29 0.83
CA LYS A 514 78.74 40.34 0.68
C LYS A 514 79.21 41.50 -0.21
N GLU A 515 78.44 41.91 -1.22
CA GLU A 515 78.71 43.11 -2.01
C GLU A 515 78.30 44.41 -1.29
N ALA A 516 77.25 44.39 -0.48
CA ALA A 516 76.89 45.51 0.38
C ALA A 516 77.98 45.79 1.43
N ASP A 517 78.48 44.75 2.11
CA ASP A 517 79.62 44.84 3.03
C ASP A 517 80.84 45.47 2.35
N ARG A 518 81.21 44.98 1.16
CA ARG A 518 82.29 45.55 0.32
C ARG A 518 82.00 47.00 -0.06
N SER A 519 80.77 47.34 -0.43
CA SER A 519 80.37 48.71 -0.77
C SER A 519 80.52 49.65 0.44
N THR A 520 80.13 49.23 1.64
CA THR A 520 80.36 50.03 2.86
C THR A 520 81.85 50.19 3.20
N GLN A 521 82.67 49.18 2.87
CA GLN A 521 84.12 49.25 3.07
C GLN A 521 84.78 50.21 2.07
N VAL A 522 84.46 50.09 0.77
CA VAL A 522 84.93 51.01 -0.27
C VAL A 522 84.42 52.44 -0.03
N MET A 523 83.23 52.63 0.54
CA MET A 523 82.76 53.96 0.93
C MET A 523 83.58 54.58 2.07
N LYS A 524 84.04 53.80 3.06
CA LYS A 524 84.98 54.30 4.09
C LYS A 524 86.31 54.69 3.47
N GLU A 525 86.90 53.81 2.66
CA GLU A 525 88.17 54.06 1.96
C GLU A 525 88.08 55.27 1.03
N LYS A 526 86.93 55.47 0.37
CA LYS A 526 86.60 56.65 -0.44
C LYS A 526 86.49 57.91 0.40
N ASP A 527 85.90 57.85 1.59
CA ASP A 527 85.75 59.02 2.47
C ASP A 527 87.05 59.38 3.20
N GLU A 528 87.89 58.38 3.51
CA GLU A 528 89.29 58.57 3.94
C GLU A 528 90.11 59.22 2.82
N ALA A 529 90.01 58.72 1.57
CA ALA A 529 90.67 59.31 0.41
C ALA A 529 90.16 60.73 0.09
N LYS A 530 88.86 61.02 0.27
CA LYS A 530 88.31 62.39 0.22
C LYS A 530 88.93 63.29 1.28
N SER A 531 89.16 62.80 2.50
CA SER A 531 89.77 63.61 3.56
C SER A 531 91.22 64.00 3.23
N GLN A 532 91.98 63.08 2.63
CA GLN A 532 93.32 63.33 2.10
C GLN A 532 93.29 64.26 0.86
N LEU A 533 92.30 64.08 -0.02
CA LEU A 533 92.09 64.98 -1.15
C LEU A 533 91.68 66.39 -0.71
N GLN A 534 90.91 66.54 0.38
CA GLN A 534 90.56 67.85 0.93
C GLN A 534 91.76 68.59 1.52
N THR A 535 92.68 67.92 2.22
CA THR A 535 93.90 68.58 2.73
C THR A 535 94.85 69.00 1.60
N THR A 536 94.97 68.20 0.54
CA THR A 536 95.77 68.56 -0.64
C THR A 536 95.08 69.61 -1.52
N LEU A 537 93.74 69.58 -1.64
CA LEU A 537 92.97 70.66 -2.27
C LEU A 537 93.15 71.98 -1.52
N GLN A 538 93.12 72.02 -0.19
CA GLN A 538 93.35 73.26 0.57
C GLN A 538 94.72 73.91 0.28
N GLN A 539 95.76 73.09 0.04
CA GLN A 539 97.10 73.55 -0.36
C GLN A 539 97.17 73.99 -1.84
N VAL A 540 96.53 73.23 -2.73
CA VAL A 540 96.38 73.59 -4.15
C VAL A 540 95.53 74.85 -4.30
N GLU A 541 94.55 75.07 -3.43
CA GLU A 541 93.72 76.27 -3.40
C GLU A 541 94.45 77.50 -2.90
N SER A 542 95.41 77.41 -1.96
CA SER A 542 96.25 78.59 -1.64
C SER A 542 97.07 79.02 -2.84
N LEU A 543 97.73 78.07 -3.52
CA LEU A 543 98.52 78.35 -4.72
C LEU A 543 97.63 78.79 -5.91
N ARG A 544 96.41 78.23 -6.03
CA ARG A 544 95.41 78.69 -6.99
C ARG A 544 94.81 80.04 -6.63
N ARG A 545 94.69 80.42 -5.36
CA ARG A 545 94.24 81.76 -4.94
C ARG A 545 95.26 82.80 -5.39
N GLU A 546 96.55 82.60 -5.07
CA GLU A 546 97.65 83.46 -5.54
C GLU A 546 97.71 83.55 -7.08
N LEU A 547 97.63 82.42 -7.77
CA LEU A 547 97.59 82.40 -9.24
C LEU A 547 96.31 83.04 -9.80
N SER A 548 95.15 82.83 -9.17
CA SER A 548 93.87 83.41 -9.57
C SER A 548 93.77 84.90 -9.24
N GLU A 549 94.55 85.43 -8.31
CA GLU A 549 94.67 86.89 -8.11
C GLU A 549 95.45 87.55 -9.24
N VAL A 550 96.52 86.90 -9.72
CA VAL A 550 97.28 87.39 -10.89
C VAL A 550 96.47 87.20 -12.17
N LEU A 551 95.84 86.04 -12.35
CA LEU A 551 94.99 85.76 -13.50
C LEU A 551 93.71 86.58 -13.47
N SER A 552 93.04 86.82 -12.33
CA SER A 552 91.82 87.65 -12.29
C SER A 552 92.11 89.13 -12.54
N ARG A 553 93.27 89.68 -12.14
CA ARG A 553 93.61 91.07 -12.50
C ARG A 553 93.80 91.25 -14.01
N ARG A 554 94.27 90.21 -14.71
CA ARG A 554 94.42 90.20 -16.17
C ARG A 554 93.11 89.84 -16.88
N ALA A 555 92.46 88.77 -16.41
CA ALA A 555 91.17 88.31 -16.90
C ALA A 555 90.11 89.38 -16.69
N GLN A 556 90.07 90.15 -15.61
CA GLN A 556 89.14 91.29 -15.48
C GLN A 556 89.31 92.32 -16.60
N GLN A 557 90.52 92.53 -17.13
CA GLN A 557 90.76 93.46 -18.24
C GLN A 557 90.43 92.83 -19.60
N GLU A 558 90.80 91.56 -19.79
CA GLU A 558 90.48 90.80 -21.01
C GLU A 558 88.97 90.47 -21.10
N GLU A 559 88.34 90.11 -19.99
CA GLU A 559 86.89 89.96 -19.76
C GLU A 559 86.16 91.31 -19.78
N GLU A 560 86.71 92.45 -19.34
CA GLU A 560 85.96 93.71 -19.50
C GLU A 560 85.76 94.08 -20.97
N LEU A 561 86.67 93.67 -21.86
CA LEU A 561 86.54 93.82 -23.30
C LEU A 561 85.76 92.66 -23.92
N HIS A 562 86.15 91.42 -23.63
CA HIS A 562 85.46 90.24 -24.12
C HIS A 562 84.02 90.19 -23.62
N LEU A 563 83.68 90.42 -22.35
CA LEU A 563 82.28 90.55 -21.91
C LEU A 563 81.51 91.67 -22.61
N ARG A 564 82.12 92.64 -23.30
CA ARG A 564 81.38 93.60 -24.15
C ARG A 564 81.11 93.02 -25.54
N GLU A 565 82.10 92.38 -26.15
CA GLU A 565 81.95 91.70 -27.45
C GLU A 565 81.12 90.41 -27.34
N ILE A 566 81.44 89.55 -26.38
CA ILE A 566 80.72 88.36 -25.96
C ILE A 566 79.31 88.71 -25.47
N ARG A 567 79.03 89.83 -24.76
CA ARG A 567 77.61 90.21 -24.53
C ARG A 567 76.88 90.50 -25.84
N LEU A 568 77.56 91.03 -26.85
CA LEU A 568 76.96 91.30 -28.17
C LEU A 568 76.86 90.04 -29.04
N SER A 569 77.85 89.14 -29.03
CA SER A 569 77.77 87.84 -29.71
C SER A 569 76.74 86.97 -29.00
N GLN A 570 76.82 86.81 -27.68
CA GLN A 570 75.82 86.12 -26.86
C GLN A 570 74.44 86.73 -27.07
N SER A 571 74.24 88.05 -27.15
CA SER A 571 72.88 88.58 -27.40
C SER A 571 72.31 88.15 -28.77
N ARG A 572 73.16 87.92 -29.78
CA ARG A 572 72.77 87.48 -31.13
C ARG A 572 72.68 85.97 -31.25
N GLU A 573 73.61 85.27 -30.61
CA GLU A 573 73.64 83.82 -30.46
C GLU A 573 72.44 83.38 -29.62
N GLN A 574 72.17 84.02 -28.48
CA GLN A 574 70.93 83.86 -27.69
C GLN A 574 69.69 84.17 -28.51
N LEU A 575 69.66 85.21 -29.36
CA LEU A 575 68.50 85.42 -30.24
C LEU A 575 68.33 84.29 -31.26
N LEU A 576 69.43 83.78 -31.85
CA LEU A 576 69.41 82.65 -32.79
C LEU A 576 69.21 81.29 -32.12
N GLU A 577 69.54 81.15 -30.84
CA GLU A 577 69.32 79.98 -29.99
C GLU A 577 67.87 80.00 -29.50
N LEU A 578 67.38 81.11 -28.94
CA LEU A 578 65.95 81.32 -28.64
C LEU A 578 65.08 81.15 -29.89
N GLU A 579 65.53 81.53 -31.07
CA GLU A 579 64.86 81.23 -32.34
C GLU A 579 64.91 79.74 -32.74
N ARG A 580 65.93 78.98 -32.33
CA ARG A 580 66.02 77.54 -32.55
C ARG A 580 65.24 76.78 -31.48
N GLU A 581 65.42 77.07 -30.21
CA GLU A 581 64.58 76.67 -29.09
C GLU A 581 63.09 77.01 -29.33
N LEU A 582 62.75 78.13 -29.98
CA LEU A 582 61.37 78.44 -30.35
C LEU A 582 60.86 77.56 -31.49
N ARG A 583 61.67 77.24 -32.51
CA ARG A 583 61.30 76.30 -33.58
C ARG A 583 61.24 74.85 -33.07
N GLU A 584 62.17 74.45 -32.22
CA GLU A 584 62.25 73.13 -31.60
C GLU A 584 61.14 72.95 -30.56
N SER A 585 60.81 73.97 -29.77
CA SER A 585 59.62 73.94 -28.91
C SER A 585 58.32 74.01 -29.71
N GLN A 586 58.26 74.69 -30.86
CA GLN A 586 57.13 74.59 -31.79
C GLN A 586 56.99 73.16 -32.34
N ASP A 587 58.05 72.58 -32.91
CA ASP A 587 58.08 71.18 -33.37
C ASP A 587 57.72 70.20 -32.26
N MET A 588 58.23 70.40 -31.04
CA MET A 588 57.88 69.57 -29.88
C MET A 588 56.43 69.80 -29.43
N THR A 589 55.87 71.01 -29.49
CA THR A 589 54.43 71.20 -29.25
C THR A 589 53.57 70.57 -30.34
N VAL A 590 54.01 70.55 -31.61
CA VAL A 590 53.31 69.84 -32.70
C VAL A 590 53.38 68.32 -32.50
N ARG A 591 54.54 67.78 -32.08
CA ARG A 591 54.68 66.36 -31.71
C ARG A 591 53.82 66.01 -30.51
N LEU A 592 53.88 66.78 -29.43
CA LEU A 592 53.04 66.60 -28.23
C LEU A 592 51.56 66.79 -28.53
N GLN A 593 51.18 67.64 -29.50
CA GLN A 593 49.80 67.80 -29.94
C GLN A 593 49.33 66.62 -30.79
N GLY A 594 50.20 66.05 -31.64
CA GLY A 594 49.94 64.80 -32.36
C GLY A 594 49.87 63.58 -31.44
N GLU A 595 50.76 63.49 -30.45
CA GLU A 595 50.70 62.49 -29.38
C GLU A 595 49.42 62.64 -28.55
N LEU A 596 49.02 63.87 -28.18
CA LEU A 596 47.76 64.14 -27.49
C LEU A 596 46.54 63.77 -28.35
N GLN A 597 46.58 64.02 -29.66
CA GLN A 597 45.54 63.58 -30.59
C GLN A 597 45.46 62.05 -30.65
N ALA A 598 46.60 61.34 -30.83
CA ALA A 598 46.64 59.88 -30.82
C ALA A 598 46.21 59.28 -29.47
N GLN A 599 46.55 59.91 -28.34
CA GLN A 599 46.07 59.53 -27.01
C GLN A 599 44.55 59.77 -26.85
N ASN A 600 44.00 60.85 -27.41
CA ASN A 600 42.56 61.09 -27.41
C ASN A 600 41.81 60.09 -28.30
N GLU A 601 42.33 59.76 -29.48
CA GLU A 601 41.78 58.72 -30.37
C GLU A 601 41.80 57.34 -29.70
N LEU A 602 42.92 56.97 -29.08
CA LEU A 602 43.04 55.75 -28.29
C LEU A 602 42.10 55.76 -27.08
N HIS A 603 41.95 56.90 -26.40
CA HIS A 603 41.03 57.03 -25.27
C HIS A 603 39.57 56.90 -25.71
N GLN A 604 39.19 57.45 -26.87
CA GLN A 604 37.86 57.27 -27.45
C GLN A 604 37.61 55.81 -27.83
N GLN A 605 38.57 55.14 -28.47
CA GLN A 605 38.45 53.70 -28.79
C GLN A 605 38.27 52.86 -27.51
N LEU A 606 39.03 53.16 -26.45
CA LEU A 606 38.89 52.51 -25.14
C LEU A 606 37.59 52.88 -24.39
N GLN A 607 36.97 54.03 -24.68
CA GLN A 607 35.63 54.36 -24.20
C GLN A 607 34.57 53.56 -24.97
N GLU A 608 34.62 53.52 -26.30
CA GLU A 608 33.69 52.76 -27.14
C GLU A 608 33.74 51.25 -26.82
N ASP A 609 34.93 50.66 -26.68
CA ASP A 609 35.08 49.26 -26.29
C ASP A 609 34.65 48.99 -24.84
N ARG A 610 34.83 49.97 -23.93
CA ARG A 610 34.27 49.89 -22.57
C ARG A 610 32.75 49.92 -22.58
N GLU A 611 32.13 50.75 -23.42
CA GLU A 611 30.68 50.83 -23.56
C GLU A 611 30.13 49.53 -24.16
N ARG A 612 30.74 49.01 -25.24
CA ARG A 612 30.41 47.68 -25.81
C ARG A 612 30.49 46.57 -24.77
N LEU A 613 31.57 46.50 -23.99
CA LEU A 613 31.74 45.51 -22.92
C LEU A 613 30.73 45.71 -21.77
N GLN A 614 30.31 46.94 -21.48
CA GLN A 614 29.23 47.21 -20.51
C GLN A 614 27.87 46.75 -21.04
N GLU A 615 27.55 46.96 -22.32
CA GLU A 615 26.34 46.43 -22.96
C GLU A 615 26.33 44.90 -23.01
N GLU A 616 27.46 44.28 -23.35
CA GLU A 616 27.62 42.82 -23.30
C GLU A 616 27.37 42.27 -21.89
N VAL A 617 27.99 42.87 -20.86
CA VAL A 617 27.78 42.47 -19.45
C VAL A 617 26.33 42.68 -19.00
N LEU A 618 25.66 43.76 -19.44
CA LEU A 618 24.24 43.98 -19.15
C LEU A 618 23.34 42.97 -19.89
N SER A 619 23.68 42.58 -21.12
CA SER A 619 22.96 41.54 -21.86
C SER A 619 23.13 40.16 -21.23
N ALA A 620 24.35 39.85 -20.75
CA ALA A 620 24.68 38.62 -20.05
C ALA A 620 23.96 38.54 -18.69
N ARG A 621 23.87 39.65 -17.94
CA ARG A 621 23.06 39.73 -16.71
C ARG A 621 21.58 39.45 -16.98
N ARG A 622 20.98 40.11 -17.97
CA ARG A 622 19.58 39.86 -18.38
C ARG A 622 19.33 38.42 -18.83
N ALA A 623 20.33 37.77 -19.44
CA ALA A 623 20.27 36.36 -19.80
C ALA A 623 20.42 35.43 -18.57
N GLN A 624 21.28 35.80 -17.61
CA GLN A 624 21.44 35.10 -16.34
C GLN A 624 20.16 35.19 -15.50
N GLU A 625 19.58 36.38 -15.35
CA GLU A 625 18.30 36.64 -14.67
C GLU A 625 17.20 35.74 -15.23
N LYS A 626 16.99 35.73 -16.56
CA LYS A 626 16.02 34.85 -17.23
C LYS A 626 16.29 33.36 -17.08
N ASN A 627 17.55 32.97 -16.95
CA ASN A 627 17.90 31.58 -16.68
C ASN A 627 17.70 31.22 -15.19
N GLN A 628 17.82 32.18 -14.26
CA GLN A 628 17.48 32.01 -12.85
C GLN A 628 15.96 31.92 -12.66
N GLU A 629 15.17 32.76 -13.34
CA GLU A 629 13.71 32.66 -13.43
C GLU A 629 13.28 31.25 -13.86
N ARG A 630 13.79 30.76 -15.00
CA ARG A 630 13.55 29.40 -15.49
C ARG A 630 13.98 28.28 -14.54
N ILE A 631 15.05 28.49 -13.78
CA ILE A 631 15.50 27.51 -12.76
C ILE A 631 14.54 27.51 -11.56
N VAL A 632 13.91 28.64 -11.22
CA VAL A 632 12.85 28.70 -10.21
C VAL A 632 11.57 28.05 -10.73
N GLU A 633 11.13 28.36 -11.96
CA GLU A 633 9.99 27.70 -12.62
C GLU A 633 10.16 26.17 -12.61
N LEU A 634 11.30 25.65 -13.09
CA LEU A 634 11.58 24.21 -13.11
C LEU A 634 11.73 23.60 -11.70
N GLN A 635 12.12 24.37 -10.68
CA GLN A 635 12.07 23.92 -9.28
C GLN A 635 10.64 23.85 -8.75
N GLU A 636 9.76 24.76 -9.16
CA GLU A 636 8.34 24.76 -8.76
C GLU A 636 7.57 23.64 -9.47
N ASP A 637 7.78 23.43 -10.77
CA ASP A 637 7.31 22.24 -11.49
C ASP A 637 7.81 20.95 -10.83
N SER A 638 9.09 20.90 -10.41
CA SER A 638 9.63 19.76 -9.68
C SER A 638 8.98 19.58 -8.31
N ARG A 639 8.70 20.65 -7.56
CA ARG A 639 7.95 20.59 -6.28
C ARG A 639 6.52 20.10 -6.49
N GLN A 640 5.84 20.59 -7.53
CA GLN A 640 4.48 20.16 -7.90
C GLN A 640 4.44 18.68 -8.28
N ARG A 641 5.32 18.23 -9.20
CA ARG A 641 5.48 16.82 -9.57
C ARG A 641 5.82 15.92 -8.38
N ASN A 642 6.66 16.39 -7.45
CA ASN A 642 6.95 15.65 -6.23
C ASN A 642 5.74 15.58 -5.29
N ALA A 643 4.94 16.65 -5.18
CA ALA A 643 3.69 16.64 -4.42
C ALA A 643 2.69 15.65 -5.03
N GLU A 644 2.46 15.69 -6.35
CA GLU A 644 1.66 14.71 -7.10
C GLU A 644 2.15 13.27 -6.85
N CYS A 645 3.45 13.01 -6.94
CA CYS A 645 4.03 11.70 -6.63
C CYS A 645 3.79 11.26 -5.18
N THR A 646 3.86 12.17 -4.19
CA THR A 646 3.51 11.84 -2.79
C THR A 646 2.02 11.60 -2.59
N GLU A 647 1.15 12.35 -3.27
CA GLU A 647 -0.29 12.09 -3.26
C GLU A 647 -0.62 10.74 -3.88
N LEU A 648 -0.12 10.43 -5.07
CA LEU A 648 -0.30 9.14 -5.73
C LEU A 648 0.24 7.99 -4.88
N SER A 649 1.39 8.17 -4.22
CA SER A 649 1.94 7.20 -3.26
C SER A 649 1.03 7.00 -2.05
N SER A 650 0.42 8.08 -1.53
CA SER A 650 -0.51 8.00 -0.40
C SER A 650 -1.83 7.32 -0.77
N ARG A 651 -2.35 7.59 -1.98
CA ARG A 651 -3.56 6.95 -2.53
C ARG A 651 -3.30 5.47 -2.81
N LEU A 652 -2.14 5.11 -3.39
CA LEU A 652 -1.73 3.72 -3.57
C LEU A 652 -1.59 2.99 -2.21
N ALA A 653 -0.99 3.63 -1.21
CA ALA A 653 -0.90 3.07 0.14
C ALA A 653 -2.27 2.93 0.82
N GLN A 654 -3.26 3.76 0.47
CA GLN A 654 -4.65 3.64 0.92
C GLN A 654 -5.38 2.51 0.20
N GLU A 655 -5.22 2.35 -1.12
CA GLU A 655 -5.80 1.22 -1.86
C GLU A 655 -5.13 -0.13 -1.55
N GLU A 656 -3.84 -0.13 -1.19
CA GLU A 656 -3.21 -1.31 -0.60
C GLU A 656 -3.86 -1.69 0.74
N ARG A 657 -4.31 -0.72 1.55
CA ARG A 657 -5.01 -0.98 2.82
C ARG A 657 -6.42 -1.48 2.56
N SER A 658 -7.21 -0.80 1.72
CA SER A 658 -8.56 -1.21 1.32
C SER A 658 -8.54 -2.63 0.73
N SER A 659 -7.60 -2.92 -0.17
CA SER A 659 -7.47 -4.22 -0.81
C SER A 659 -7.00 -5.32 0.15
N LYS A 660 -6.20 -5.01 1.18
CA LYS A 660 -5.84 -5.95 2.25
C LYS A 660 -7.01 -6.21 3.21
N GLU A 661 -7.84 -5.21 3.47
CA GLU A 661 -9.05 -5.31 4.28
C GLU A 661 -10.15 -6.12 3.57
N LEU A 662 -10.45 -5.80 2.31
CA LEU A 662 -11.34 -6.58 1.46
C LEU A 662 -10.90 -8.05 1.33
N ARG A 663 -9.59 -8.32 1.26
CA ARG A 663 -9.05 -9.69 1.28
C ARG A 663 -9.24 -10.41 2.62
N LYS A 664 -9.20 -9.72 3.76
CA LYS A 664 -9.56 -10.30 5.07
C LYS A 664 -11.06 -10.62 5.10
N ASN A 665 -11.90 -9.63 4.77
CA ASN A 665 -13.35 -9.76 4.80
C ASN A 665 -13.83 -10.91 3.88
N LEU A 666 -13.21 -11.08 2.71
CA LEU A 666 -13.48 -12.20 1.80
C LEU A 666 -13.03 -13.55 2.37
N CYS A 667 -11.87 -13.61 3.05
CA CYS A 667 -11.42 -14.83 3.74
C CYS A 667 -12.31 -15.19 4.95
N GLU A 668 -12.82 -14.19 5.66
CA GLU A 668 -13.76 -14.38 6.78
C GLU A 668 -15.14 -14.83 6.29
N ALA A 669 -15.65 -14.23 5.21
CA ALA A 669 -16.87 -14.67 4.53
C ALA A 669 -16.73 -16.10 3.95
N GLN A 670 -15.56 -16.46 3.39
CA GLN A 670 -15.26 -17.83 2.97
C GLN A 670 -15.33 -18.81 4.13
N LYS A 671 -14.70 -18.52 5.27
CA LYS A 671 -14.78 -19.38 6.48
C LYS A 671 -16.20 -19.51 7.02
N GLN A 672 -17.00 -18.44 7.00
CA GLN A 672 -18.41 -18.48 7.38
C GLN A 672 -19.22 -19.37 6.42
N ALA A 673 -18.97 -19.29 5.11
CA ALA A 673 -19.62 -20.15 4.12
C ALA A 673 -19.16 -21.61 4.20
N GLU A 674 -17.89 -21.88 4.52
CA GLU A 674 -17.35 -23.22 4.77
C GLU A 674 -17.99 -23.83 6.03
N PHE A 675 -18.05 -23.08 7.14
CA PHE A 675 -18.71 -23.49 8.37
C PHE A 675 -20.20 -23.79 8.16
N ALA A 676 -20.94 -22.89 7.51
CA ALA A 676 -22.36 -23.11 7.19
C ALA A 676 -22.56 -24.32 6.25
N ARG A 677 -21.60 -24.60 5.36
CA ARG A 677 -21.61 -25.83 4.54
C ARG A 677 -21.33 -27.08 5.38
N GLU A 678 -20.41 -27.01 6.34
CA GLU A 678 -20.15 -28.11 7.26
C GLU A 678 -21.38 -28.43 8.14
N GLU A 679 -22.06 -27.41 8.67
CA GLU A 679 -23.36 -27.55 9.34
C GLU A 679 -24.43 -28.16 8.43
N LEU A 680 -24.54 -27.70 7.18
CA LEU A 680 -25.45 -28.31 6.20
C LEU A 680 -25.14 -29.80 5.97
N THR A 681 -23.86 -30.20 5.95
CA THR A 681 -23.47 -31.61 5.81
C THR A 681 -23.59 -32.42 7.11
N SER A 682 -23.54 -31.81 8.29
CA SER A 682 -23.77 -32.50 9.56
C SER A 682 -25.26 -32.75 9.76
N ALA A 683 -26.10 -31.72 9.55
CA ALA A 683 -27.56 -31.85 9.50
C ALA A 683 -28.01 -32.83 8.40
N GLY A 684 -27.41 -32.77 7.20
CA GLY A 684 -27.66 -33.72 6.12
C GLY A 684 -27.28 -35.17 6.47
N ARG A 685 -26.21 -35.38 7.25
CA ARG A 685 -25.84 -36.70 7.79
C ARG A 685 -26.82 -37.16 8.87
N GLN A 686 -27.23 -36.29 9.78
CA GLN A 686 -28.21 -36.59 10.83
C GLN A 686 -29.57 -36.99 10.21
N LEU A 687 -30.12 -36.16 9.31
CA LEU A 687 -31.37 -36.45 8.59
C LEU A 687 -31.28 -37.76 7.78
N LYS A 688 -30.09 -38.14 7.30
CA LYS A 688 -29.88 -39.47 6.71
C LYS A 688 -29.95 -40.57 7.77
N MET A 689 -29.26 -40.43 8.90
CA MET A 689 -29.30 -41.43 9.99
C MET A 689 -30.72 -41.63 10.51
N GLU A 690 -31.50 -40.56 10.69
CA GLU A 690 -32.91 -40.60 11.08
C GLU A 690 -33.77 -41.32 10.04
N ARG A 691 -33.61 -41.01 8.74
CA ARG A 691 -34.27 -41.74 7.64
C ARG A 691 -33.89 -43.22 7.61
N ASP A 692 -32.61 -43.55 7.83
CA ASP A 692 -32.12 -44.93 7.84
C ASP A 692 -32.65 -45.68 9.09
N VAL A 693 -32.85 -45.01 10.23
CA VAL A 693 -33.53 -45.57 11.42
C VAL A 693 -35.00 -45.83 11.11
N HIS A 694 -35.75 -44.84 10.62
CA HIS A 694 -37.17 -45.01 10.28
C HIS A 694 -37.39 -46.06 9.18
N GLN A 695 -36.45 -46.25 8.25
CA GLN A 695 -36.51 -47.34 7.28
C GLN A 695 -36.34 -48.72 7.93
N ARG A 696 -35.48 -48.86 8.95
CA ARG A 696 -35.36 -50.10 9.74
C ARG A 696 -36.62 -50.34 10.57
N GLU A 697 -37.10 -49.34 11.31
CA GLU A 697 -38.35 -49.42 12.09
C GLU A 697 -39.54 -49.83 11.21
N LEU A 698 -39.68 -49.24 10.02
CA LEU A 698 -40.71 -49.62 9.04
C LEU A 698 -40.48 -51.00 8.40
N ALA A 699 -39.26 -51.54 8.39
CA ALA A 699 -39.00 -52.92 7.99
C ALA A 699 -39.35 -53.90 9.12
N ASP A 700 -38.93 -53.61 10.35
CA ASP A 700 -39.20 -54.40 11.55
C ASP A 700 -40.70 -54.44 11.87
N LEU A 701 -41.43 -53.33 11.73
CA LEU A 701 -42.89 -53.30 11.84
C LEU A 701 -43.59 -54.13 10.75
N ARG A 702 -43.06 -54.14 9.51
CA ARG A 702 -43.59 -55.01 8.44
C ARG A 702 -43.32 -56.49 8.73
N LEU A 703 -42.12 -56.84 9.21
CA LEU A 703 -41.77 -58.20 9.62
C LEU A 703 -42.60 -58.65 10.82
N ALA A 704 -42.81 -57.79 11.82
CA ALA A 704 -43.67 -58.03 12.96
C ALA A 704 -45.13 -58.27 12.51
N ALA A 705 -45.67 -57.42 11.64
CA ALA A 705 -47.01 -57.57 11.08
C ALA A 705 -47.17 -58.84 10.23
N GLN A 706 -46.19 -59.20 9.41
CA GLN A 706 -46.16 -60.49 8.69
C GLN A 706 -46.09 -61.68 9.66
N SER A 707 -45.28 -61.59 10.73
CA SER A 707 -45.20 -62.63 11.75
C SER A 707 -46.54 -62.81 12.48
N LEU A 708 -47.21 -61.71 12.84
CA LEU A 708 -48.52 -61.70 13.49
C LEU A 708 -49.61 -62.24 12.56
N LYS A 709 -49.61 -61.83 11.27
CA LYS A 709 -50.48 -62.41 10.25
C LYS A 709 -50.29 -63.92 10.17
N SER A 710 -49.05 -64.42 10.04
CA SER A 710 -48.79 -65.86 9.97
C SER A 710 -49.17 -66.61 11.25
N LYS A 711 -49.06 -65.97 12.43
CA LYS A 711 -49.51 -66.53 13.72
C LYS A 711 -51.03 -66.61 13.78
N HIS A 712 -51.73 -65.58 13.28
CA HIS A 712 -53.19 -65.55 13.22
C HIS A 712 -53.74 -66.54 12.19
N GLU A 713 -53.10 -66.66 11.01
CA GLU A 713 -53.43 -67.66 10.00
C GLU A 713 -53.25 -69.10 10.54
N ARG A 714 -52.17 -69.37 11.27
CA ARG A 714 -51.97 -70.65 11.97
C ARG A 714 -52.99 -70.88 13.08
N SER A 715 -53.27 -69.88 13.91
CA SER A 715 -54.32 -69.98 14.95
C SER A 715 -55.72 -70.20 14.37
N ILE A 716 -56.03 -69.64 13.20
CA ILE A 716 -57.26 -69.94 12.45
C ILE A 716 -57.22 -71.37 11.88
N GLN A 717 -56.10 -71.84 11.35
CA GLN A 717 -55.96 -73.22 10.87
C GLN A 717 -56.09 -74.25 12.00
N GLU A 718 -55.52 -73.97 13.17
CA GLU A 718 -55.62 -74.76 14.41
C GLU A 718 -57.08 -74.76 14.92
N MET A 719 -57.73 -73.60 15.01
CA MET A 719 -59.16 -73.48 15.36
C MET A 719 -60.07 -74.21 14.36
N LEU A 720 -59.81 -74.11 13.06
CA LEU A 720 -60.55 -74.86 12.03
C LEU A 720 -60.26 -76.36 12.06
N ALA A 721 -59.08 -76.79 12.54
CA ALA A 721 -58.79 -78.20 12.77
C ALA A 721 -59.56 -78.71 14.00
N HIS A 722 -59.59 -77.96 15.11
CA HIS A 722 -60.42 -78.27 16.27
C HIS A 722 -61.91 -78.31 15.92
N PHE A 723 -62.45 -77.33 15.18
CA PHE A 723 -63.84 -77.38 14.73
C PHE A 723 -64.14 -78.51 13.73
N ARG A 724 -63.15 -79.07 13.02
CA ARG A 724 -63.32 -80.32 12.26
C ARG A 724 -63.33 -81.53 13.18
N GLN A 725 -62.38 -81.61 14.11
CA GLN A 725 -62.33 -82.68 15.11
C GLN A 725 -63.62 -82.73 15.94
N GLU A 726 -64.11 -81.60 16.46
CA GLU A 726 -65.39 -81.53 17.19
C GLU A 726 -66.58 -81.97 16.32
N ARG A 727 -66.58 -81.64 15.02
CA ARG A 727 -67.60 -82.11 14.07
C ARG A 727 -67.51 -83.61 13.84
N GLU A 728 -66.32 -84.15 13.60
CA GLU A 728 -66.08 -85.58 13.42
C GLU A 728 -66.43 -86.35 14.70
N GLU A 729 -66.10 -85.83 15.88
CA GLU A 729 -66.50 -86.37 17.18
C GLU A 729 -68.02 -86.33 17.36
N ILE A 730 -68.70 -85.21 17.06
CA ILE A 730 -70.18 -85.12 17.12
C ILE A 730 -70.83 -86.05 16.11
N GLU A 731 -70.31 -86.17 14.89
CA GLU A 731 -70.80 -87.10 13.87
C GLU A 731 -70.59 -88.56 14.29
N ASN A 732 -69.48 -88.88 14.95
CA ASN A 732 -69.22 -90.20 15.54
C ASN A 732 -70.17 -90.50 16.72
N HIS A 733 -70.43 -89.53 17.61
CA HIS A 733 -71.45 -89.66 18.66
C HIS A 733 -72.85 -89.85 18.06
N VAL A 734 -73.20 -89.13 16.99
CA VAL A 734 -74.47 -89.29 16.27
C VAL A 734 -74.55 -90.64 15.54
N GLN A 735 -73.44 -91.19 15.06
CA GLN A 735 -73.37 -92.55 14.51
C GLN A 735 -73.54 -93.61 15.60
N ALA A 736 -72.87 -93.46 16.75
CA ALA A 736 -73.04 -94.34 17.92
C ALA A 736 -74.49 -94.32 18.42
N LEU A 737 -75.08 -93.14 18.64
CA LEU A 737 -76.49 -92.99 19.03
C LEU A 737 -77.47 -93.55 17.98
N LYS A 738 -77.11 -93.56 16.68
CA LYS A 738 -77.90 -94.25 15.64
C LYS A 738 -77.79 -95.77 15.76
N ALA A 739 -76.62 -96.32 16.09
CA ALA A 739 -76.44 -97.74 16.36
C ALA A 739 -77.19 -98.16 17.64
N GLU A 740 -77.00 -97.44 18.74
CA GLU A 740 -77.75 -97.63 19.99
C GLU A 740 -79.27 -97.51 19.77
N LEU A 741 -79.74 -96.61 18.89
CA LEU A 741 -81.16 -96.52 18.53
C LEU A 741 -81.64 -97.73 17.71
N LEU A 742 -80.79 -98.37 16.91
CA LEU A 742 -81.10 -99.61 16.21
C LEU A 742 -81.13 -100.81 17.17
N ASP A 743 -80.22 -100.87 18.13
CA ASP A 743 -80.20 -101.90 19.17
C ASP A 743 -81.35 -101.73 20.17
N ASN A 744 -81.67 -100.52 20.58
CA ASN A 744 -82.90 -100.24 21.34
C ASN A 744 -84.16 -100.59 20.52
N LYS A 745 -84.15 -100.42 19.19
CA LYS A 745 -85.26 -100.90 18.32
C LYS A 745 -85.30 -102.43 18.18
N SER A 746 -84.18 -103.14 18.30
CA SER A 746 -84.16 -104.61 18.29
C SER A 746 -84.62 -105.15 19.66
N LEU A 747 -84.16 -104.55 20.76
CA LEU A 747 -84.60 -104.81 22.13
C LEU A 747 -86.09 -104.52 22.32
N VAL A 748 -86.62 -103.40 21.81
CA VAL A 748 -88.06 -103.11 21.86
C VAL A 748 -88.86 -104.09 21.00
N LYS A 749 -88.29 -104.70 19.96
CA LYS A 749 -88.95 -105.78 19.20
C LYS A 749 -88.97 -107.11 19.99
N SER A 750 -87.87 -107.50 20.64
CA SER A 750 -87.84 -108.72 21.47
C SER A 750 -88.71 -108.59 22.72
N GLU A 751 -88.71 -107.43 23.38
CA GLU A 751 -89.59 -107.14 24.51
C GLU A 751 -91.07 -107.06 24.09
N ARG A 752 -91.40 -106.50 22.91
CA ARG A 752 -92.78 -106.61 22.37
C ARG A 752 -93.17 -108.06 22.10
N GLN A 753 -92.27 -108.90 21.60
CA GLN A 753 -92.53 -110.33 21.44
C GLN A 753 -92.69 -111.06 22.78
N ARG A 754 -92.00 -110.61 23.84
CA ARG A 754 -92.16 -111.13 25.21
C ARG A 754 -93.50 -110.71 25.81
N VAL A 755 -93.90 -109.45 25.63
CA VAL A 755 -95.20 -108.92 26.06
C VAL A 755 -96.36 -109.59 25.30
N GLU A 756 -96.24 -109.83 23.99
CA GLU A 756 -97.31 -110.51 23.24
C GLU A 756 -97.46 -111.98 23.65
N LYS A 757 -96.36 -112.66 24.04
CA LYS A 757 -96.43 -114.00 24.67
C LYS A 757 -97.15 -113.95 26.01
N MET A 758 -96.76 -113.03 26.90
CA MET A 758 -97.43 -112.82 28.19
C MET A 758 -98.91 -112.45 28.02
N LYS A 759 -99.24 -111.69 26.98
CA LYS A 759 -100.63 -111.36 26.64
C LYS A 759 -101.42 -112.61 26.23
N VAL A 760 -100.87 -113.46 25.35
CA VAL A 760 -101.48 -114.76 25.00
C VAL A 760 -101.60 -115.69 26.23
N GLU A 761 -100.73 -115.56 27.22
CA GLU A 761 -100.87 -116.24 28.52
C GLU A 761 -101.98 -115.63 29.38
N CYS A 762 -102.13 -114.30 29.42
CA CYS A 762 -103.25 -113.62 30.09
C CYS A 762 -104.61 -113.87 29.40
N ASP A 763 -104.64 -113.98 28.07
CA ASP A 763 -105.83 -114.29 27.29
C ASP A 763 -106.32 -115.71 27.64
N LYS A 764 -105.42 -116.71 27.67
CA LYS A 764 -105.73 -118.08 28.15
C LYS A 764 -106.25 -118.12 29.59
N LEU A 765 -105.59 -117.40 30.51
CA LEU A 765 -106.06 -117.31 31.90
C LEU A 765 -107.43 -116.63 32.01
N SER A 766 -107.76 -115.73 31.07
CA SER A 766 -109.09 -115.11 30.98
C SER A 766 -110.14 -116.08 30.44
N ASP A 767 -109.79 -116.90 29.45
CA ASP A 767 -110.63 -117.99 28.92
C ASP A 767 -110.90 -119.05 30.00
N GLU A 768 -109.87 -119.50 30.73
CA GLU A 768 -110.00 -120.44 31.87
C GLU A 768 -110.92 -119.87 32.95
N VAL A 769 -110.75 -118.59 33.31
CA VAL A 769 -111.63 -117.90 34.27
C VAL A 769 -113.05 -117.70 33.73
N SER A 770 -113.24 -117.61 32.41
CA SER A 770 -114.56 -117.55 31.78
C SER A 770 -115.27 -118.91 31.86
N HIS A 771 -114.55 -120.00 31.58
CA HIS A 771 -115.04 -121.37 31.66
C HIS A 771 -115.51 -121.71 33.07
N CYS A 772 -114.69 -121.42 34.10
CA CYS A 772 -115.09 -121.63 35.50
C CYS A 772 -116.28 -120.77 35.96
N ARG A 773 -116.59 -119.65 35.27
CA ARG A 773 -117.82 -118.87 35.51
C ARG A 773 -119.05 -119.51 34.86
N GLU A 774 -118.89 -120.07 33.67
CA GLU A 774 -119.97 -120.80 32.96
C GLU A 774 -120.36 -122.08 33.72
N GLU A 775 -119.39 -122.85 34.22
CA GLU A 775 -119.63 -123.99 35.12
C GLU A 775 -120.37 -123.56 36.40
N ASN A 776 -119.97 -122.43 37.00
CA ASN A 776 -120.67 -121.85 38.16
C ASN A 776 -122.09 -121.39 37.83
N ALA A 777 -122.36 -120.94 36.60
CA ALA A 777 -123.69 -120.55 36.17
C ALA A 777 -124.60 -121.78 35.96
N ALA A 778 -124.06 -122.87 35.39
CA ALA A 778 -124.76 -124.15 35.26
C ALA A 778 -125.20 -124.71 36.62
N LEU A 779 -124.27 -124.79 37.59
CA LEU A 779 -124.55 -125.26 38.95
C LEU A 779 -125.60 -124.40 39.68
N ARG A 780 -125.66 -123.09 39.39
CA ARG A 780 -126.71 -122.19 39.92
C ARG A 780 -128.07 -122.44 39.28
N SER A 781 -128.11 -122.80 38.00
CA SER A 781 -129.34 -123.19 37.30
C SER A 781 -129.92 -124.49 37.89
N GLU A 782 -129.08 -125.50 38.13
CA GLU A 782 -129.48 -126.75 38.80
C GLU A 782 -130.02 -126.49 40.22
N TYR A 783 -129.38 -125.60 40.97
CA TYR A 783 -129.86 -125.17 42.30
C TYR A 783 -131.23 -124.47 42.23
N GLN A 784 -131.48 -123.61 41.24
CA GLN A 784 -132.78 -122.93 41.10
C GLN A 784 -133.92 -123.89 40.76
N ILE A 785 -133.68 -124.92 39.95
CA ILE A 785 -134.69 -125.96 39.67
C ILE A 785 -135.08 -126.70 40.95
N ALA A 786 -134.10 -127.02 41.80
CA ALA A 786 -134.36 -127.68 43.09
C ALA A 786 -135.13 -126.82 44.11
N VAL A 787 -135.14 -125.49 43.95
CA VAL A 787 -135.96 -124.57 44.77
C VAL A 787 -137.42 -124.58 44.30
N GLN A 788 -137.68 -124.55 42.99
CA GLN A 788 -139.05 -124.60 42.45
C GLN A 788 -139.79 -125.89 42.83
N ASP A 789 -139.07 -127.03 42.81
CA ASP A 789 -139.60 -128.34 43.22
C ASP A 789 -139.99 -128.43 44.72
N ALA A 790 -139.54 -127.46 45.54
CA ALA A 790 -139.94 -127.31 46.93
C ALA A 790 -141.16 -126.38 47.08
N GLU A 791 -141.20 -125.25 46.36
CA GLU A 791 -142.31 -124.29 46.37
C GLU A 791 -143.64 -124.94 45.93
N GLU A 792 -143.62 -125.85 44.95
CA GLU A 792 -144.82 -126.59 44.53
C GLU A 792 -145.42 -127.48 45.64
N LYS A 793 -144.60 -127.95 46.59
CA LYS A 793 -145.04 -128.78 47.72
C LYS A 793 -145.61 -127.93 48.86
N GLU A 794 -145.11 -126.70 49.04
CA GLU A 794 -145.67 -125.74 50.00
C GLU A 794 -147.07 -125.26 49.58
N GLN A 795 -147.30 -125.05 48.28
CA GLN A 795 -148.62 -124.72 47.75
C GLN A 795 -149.67 -125.80 48.07
N GLN A 796 -149.29 -127.09 48.03
CA GLN A 796 -150.20 -128.19 48.39
C GLN A 796 -150.61 -128.13 49.88
N ALA A 797 -149.69 -127.78 50.79
CA ALA A 797 -149.98 -127.64 52.21
C ALA A 797 -150.98 -126.49 52.49
N SER A 798 -150.85 -125.36 51.79
CA SER A 798 -151.74 -124.20 51.96
C SER A 798 -153.23 -124.53 51.69
N SER A 799 -153.51 -125.51 50.82
CA SER A 799 -154.88 -125.96 50.52
C SER A 799 -155.57 -126.63 51.72
N VAL A 800 -154.79 -127.22 52.63
CA VAL A 800 -155.30 -127.91 53.83
C VAL A 800 -155.72 -126.89 54.90
N GLU A 801 -154.93 -125.83 55.11
CA GLU A 801 -155.22 -124.80 56.11
C GLU A 801 -156.55 -124.07 55.84
N GLN A 802 -156.91 -123.87 54.57
CA GLN A 802 -158.19 -123.26 54.19
C GLN A 802 -159.41 -124.04 54.70
N THR A 803 -159.28 -125.35 54.95
CA THR A 803 -160.35 -126.16 55.55
C THR A 803 -160.51 -125.90 57.05
N ILE A 804 -159.41 -125.61 57.75
CA ILE A 804 -159.36 -125.36 59.20
C ILE A 804 -159.95 -123.97 59.53
N ASN A 805 -159.70 -122.97 58.68
CA ASN A 805 -160.15 -121.60 58.91
C ASN A 805 -161.68 -121.47 59.02
N ARG A 806 -162.46 -122.24 58.23
CA ARG A 806 -163.93 -122.30 58.30
C ARG A 806 -164.48 -122.79 59.64
N VAL A 807 -163.68 -123.58 60.38
CA VAL A 807 -164.04 -124.05 61.73
C VAL A 807 -163.74 -122.96 62.77
N ARG A 808 -162.79 -122.06 62.51
CA ARG A 808 -162.43 -120.96 63.42
C ARG A 808 -163.46 -119.83 63.43
N GLU A 809 -164.02 -119.48 62.27
CA GLU A 809 -165.04 -118.42 62.10
C GLU A 809 -166.29 -118.67 62.97
N THR A 810 -166.68 -119.92 63.17
CA THR A 810 -167.86 -120.26 64.01
C THR A 810 -167.66 -120.00 65.51
N ASN A 811 -166.41 -119.99 66.00
CA ASN A 811 -166.12 -119.68 67.41
C ASN A 811 -166.13 -118.17 67.69
N GLN A 812 -165.68 -117.34 66.74
CA GLN A 812 -165.57 -115.88 66.95
C GLN A 812 -166.93 -115.24 67.30
N ASN A 813 -168.01 -115.69 66.65
CA ASN A 813 -169.39 -115.22 66.89
C ASN A 813 -169.91 -115.46 68.33
N LEU A 814 -169.22 -116.27 69.15
CA LEU A 814 -169.56 -116.43 70.58
C LEU A 814 -168.79 -115.45 71.48
N GLN A 815 -167.68 -114.88 70.99
CA GLN A 815 -166.72 -114.12 71.78
C GLN A 815 -167.05 -112.60 71.82
N ASP A 816 -167.56 -112.05 70.72
CA ASP A 816 -167.95 -110.63 70.58
C ASP A 816 -169.12 -110.23 71.50
N ARG A 817 -169.69 -111.19 72.24
CA ARG A 817 -170.78 -111.02 73.21
C ARG A 817 -170.28 -110.61 74.61
N LEU A 818 -168.98 -110.70 74.88
CA LEU A 818 -168.35 -110.35 76.17
C LEU A 818 -167.88 -108.89 76.23
N SER A 819 -167.30 -108.37 75.15
CA SER A 819 -166.61 -107.08 75.07
C SER A 819 -167.50 -105.83 75.24
N SER A 820 -168.82 -106.01 75.30
CA SER A 820 -169.76 -104.90 75.57
C SER A 820 -169.72 -104.37 77.01
N LEU A 821 -169.13 -105.11 77.96
CA LEU A 821 -169.11 -104.76 79.39
C LEU A 821 -167.86 -103.98 79.85
N GLU A 822 -166.82 -103.86 79.01
CA GLU A 822 -165.50 -103.36 79.45
C GLU A 822 -165.34 -101.83 79.28
N THR A 823 -166.20 -101.19 78.50
CA THR A 823 -166.04 -99.78 78.05
C THR A 823 -166.40 -98.70 79.07
N GLU A 824 -166.91 -99.05 80.26
CA GLU A 824 -167.38 -98.07 81.26
C GLU A 824 -166.28 -97.50 82.19
N GLN A 825 -165.04 -98.02 82.15
CA GLN A 825 -164.02 -97.73 83.20
C GLN A 825 -162.91 -96.73 82.82
N GLU A 826 -162.72 -96.37 81.55
CA GLU A 826 -161.53 -95.62 81.10
C GLU A 826 -161.46 -94.14 81.56
N THR A 827 -162.52 -93.58 82.15
CA THR A 827 -162.69 -92.13 82.31
C THR A 827 -161.91 -91.45 83.46
N ILE A 828 -161.15 -92.18 84.27
CA ILE A 828 -160.62 -91.67 85.55
C ILE A 828 -159.18 -91.11 85.47
N LEU A 829 -158.35 -91.56 84.51
CA LEU A 829 -156.89 -91.35 84.57
C LEU A 829 -156.37 -89.96 84.18
N SER A 830 -157.24 -89.04 83.72
CA SER A 830 -156.84 -87.82 83.00
C SER A 830 -156.27 -86.65 83.83
N THR A 831 -156.20 -86.73 85.16
CA THR A 831 -156.05 -85.52 86.01
C THR A 831 -154.72 -85.35 86.75
N ILE A 832 -153.79 -86.32 86.70
CA ILE A 832 -152.58 -86.33 87.56
C ILE A 832 -151.35 -85.69 86.90
N GLU A 833 -151.34 -85.57 85.58
CA GLU A 833 -150.11 -85.33 84.78
C GLU A 833 -149.52 -83.90 84.88
N MET A 834 -150.17 -82.98 85.62
CA MET A 834 -149.93 -81.52 85.47
C MET A 834 -149.01 -80.88 86.52
N GLU A 835 -148.73 -81.52 87.67
CA GLU A 835 -148.10 -80.82 88.82
C GLU A 835 -146.55 -80.84 88.85
N ILE A 836 -145.91 -81.89 88.33
CA ILE A 836 -144.49 -82.20 88.67
C ILE A 836 -143.46 -81.31 87.93
N ASN A 837 -143.85 -80.61 86.86
CA ASN A 837 -142.95 -79.77 86.04
C ASN A 837 -142.31 -78.55 86.77
N SER A 838 -142.58 -78.36 88.06
CA SER A 838 -142.11 -77.21 88.86
C SER A 838 -140.84 -77.48 89.70
N ALA A 839 -140.32 -78.71 89.73
CA ALA A 839 -139.31 -79.16 90.70
C ALA A 839 -137.83 -78.93 90.28
N CYS A 840 -137.43 -77.65 90.24
CA CYS A 840 -136.07 -77.07 90.27
C CYS A 840 -134.82 -78.00 90.16
N GLN A 841 -133.94 -77.85 89.16
CA GLN A 841 -132.95 -76.76 89.04
C GLN A 841 -131.82 -76.71 90.11
N LEU A 842 -131.46 -77.81 90.78
CA LEU A 842 -130.31 -77.85 91.72
C LEU A 842 -129.36 -79.05 91.49
N MET A 843 -128.04 -78.80 91.67
CA MET A 843 -126.88 -79.73 91.59
C MET A 843 -126.41 -80.16 90.19
N SER A 844 -125.10 -80.29 89.89
CA SER A 844 -123.85 -79.90 90.60
C SER A 844 -122.61 -79.97 89.66
N MET A 845 -121.46 -79.37 90.05
CA MET A 845 -120.25 -79.22 89.21
C MET A 845 -118.90 -79.53 89.94
N ASP A 846 -117.81 -79.57 89.17
CA ASP A 846 -116.41 -79.16 89.49
C ASP A 846 -115.37 -80.07 90.19
N PHE A 847 -114.13 -79.56 90.29
CA PHE A 847 -112.80 -80.25 90.28
C PHE A 847 -111.98 -80.11 91.59
N LEU A 848 -110.84 -80.82 91.77
CA LEU A 848 -109.51 -80.27 92.19
C LEU A 848 -108.33 -81.30 92.43
N GLU A 849 -107.08 -80.83 92.19
CA GLU A 849 -105.76 -81.07 92.86
C GLU A 849 -104.89 -82.38 92.93
N LYS A 850 -103.67 -82.28 92.34
CA LYS A 850 -102.28 -82.46 92.88
C LYS A 850 -101.55 -83.83 93.18
N PHE A 851 -100.31 -83.89 92.64
CA PHE A 851 -99.00 -84.39 93.17
C PHE A 851 -98.49 -85.87 93.14
N LYS A 852 -97.28 -86.04 92.55
CA LYS A 852 -96.09 -86.88 92.89
C LYS A 852 -96.21 -88.38 93.32
N ALA A 853 -95.52 -89.28 92.58
CA ALA A 853 -94.66 -90.38 93.10
C ALA A 853 -93.85 -91.11 91.97
N ILE A 854 -92.94 -92.03 92.33
CA ILE A 854 -92.12 -92.90 91.45
C ILE A 854 -92.14 -94.35 92.00
N SER A 855 -92.19 -95.41 91.16
CA SER A 855 -91.38 -96.67 91.28
C SER A 855 -91.91 -97.88 90.46
N VAL A 856 -91.01 -98.85 90.18
CA VAL A 856 -91.21 -100.23 89.62
C VAL A 856 -91.68 -100.26 88.13
N GLY A 857 -91.22 -101.10 87.19
CA GLY A 857 -90.25 -102.23 87.10
C GLY A 857 -90.73 -103.20 85.98
N SER A 858 -89.99 -104.08 85.30
CA SER A 858 -88.55 -104.46 85.14
C SER A 858 -88.45 -105.35 83.84
N HIS A 859 -87.38 -106.00 83.33
CA HIS A 859 -86.15 -106.60 83.86
C HIS A 859 -85.00 -106.74 82.80
N LEU A 860 -83.78 -106.89 83.32
CA LEU A 860 -82.59 -107.70 82.90
C LEU A 860 -82.62 -108.59 81.63
N ARG A 861 -81.52 -108.81 80.87
CA ARG A 861 -80.09 -108.32 80.78
C ARG A 861 -79.60 -108.72 79.34
N ASN A 862 -78.36 -108.73 78.79
CA ASN A 862 -76.92 -108.71 79.14
C ASN A 862 -76.14 -108.17 77.90
N ASP A 863 -74.93 -107.62 77.93
CA ASP A 863 -74.16 -106.86 78.95
C ASP A 863 -73.14 -105.96 78.18
N PRO A 864 -73.04 -104.63 78.44
CA PRO A 864 -72.22 -103.74 77.60
C PRO A 864 -70.70 -103.75 77.86
N HIS A 865 -70.23 -104.28 79.01
CA HIS A 865 -68.91 -103.90 79.52
C HIS A 865 -67.70 -104.47 78.76
N TYR A 866 -67.87 -105.57 78.03
CA TYR A 866 -66.79 -106.18 77.23
C TYR A 866 -66.39 -105.30 76.03
N TRP A 867 -67.38 -104.78 75.29
CA TRP A 867 -67.16 -103.99 74.07
C TRP A 867 -66.43 -102.66 74.35
N LEU A 868 -66.71 -102.05 75.52
CA LEU A 868 -66.08 -100.81 75.96
C LEU A 868 -64.58 -100.98 76.29
N ALA A 869 -64.13 -102.18 76.64
CA ALA A 869 -62.72 -102.46 76.94
C ALA A 869 -61.89 -102.62 75.67
N GLU A 870 -62.42 -103.32 74.66
CA GLU A 870 -61.70 -103.61 73.41
C GLU A 870 -61.58 -102.38 72.51
N THR A 871 -62.61 -101.53 72.47
CA THR A 871 -62.56 -100.23 71.78
C THR A 871 -61.53 -99.29 72.43
N LYS A 872 -61.43 -99.30 73.77
CA LYS A 872 -60.47 -98.47 74.52
C LYS A 872 -59.01 -98.81 74.22
N THR A 873 -58.63 -100.09 74.18
CA THR A 873 -57.25 -100.50 73.88
C THR A 873 -56.87 -100.24 72.43
N LYS A 874 -57.77 -100.49 71.47
CA LYS A 874 -57.55 -100.17 70.04
C LYS A 874 -57.38 -98.67 69.80
N LEU A 875 -58.19 -97.82 70.47
CA LEU A 875 -58.02 -96.36 70.43
C LEU A 875 -56.73 -95.89 71.10
N GLN A 876 -56.29 -96.52 72.21
CA GLN A 876 -55.00 -96.21 72.83
C GLN A 876 -53.81 -96.53 71.91
N TRP A 877 -53.83 -97.67 71.20
CA TRP A 877 -52.77 -98.03 70.27
C TRP A 877 -52.68 -97.06 69.09
N LEU A 878 -53.82 -96.75 68.44
CA LEU A 878 -53.86 -95.75 67.36
C LEU A 878 -53.44 -94.36 67.86
N SER A 879 -53.82 -93.96 69.08
CA SER A 879 -53.37 -92.70 69.68
C SER A 879 -51.86 -92.65 69.89
N GLN A 880 -51.22 -93.79 70.19
CA GLN A 880 -49.78 -93.87 70.40
C GLN A 880 -49.02 -93.91 69.07
N GLU A 881 -49.51 -94.67 68.08
CA GLU A 881 -48.95 -94.73 66.72
C GLU A 881 -49.07 -93.40 65.98
N VAL A 882 -50.16 -92.64 66.19
CA VAL A 882 -50.30 -91.26 65.75
C VAL A 882 -49.29 -90.35 66.46
N LYS A 883 -49.15 -90.44 67.79
CA LYS A 883 -48.13 -89.66 68.53
C LYS A 883 -46.70 -89.98 68.09
N GLU A 884 -46.38 -91.23 67.73
CA GLU A 884 -45.07 -91.57 67.19
C GLU A 884 -44.87 -91.07 65.76
N ARG A 885 -45.87 -91.18 64.86
CA ARG A 885 -45.78 -90.56 63.52
C ARG A 885 -45.63 -89.05 63.61
N GLU A 886 -46.45 -88.40 64.42
CA GLU A 886 -46.39 -86.96 64.69
C GLU A 886 -45.07 -86.58 65.41
N GLY A 887 -44.47 -87.47 66.21
CA GLY A 887 -43.16 -87.29 66.83
C GLY A 887 -42.00 -87.41 65.84
N ARG A 888 -42.04 -88.41 64.94
CA ARG A 888 -41.12 -88.57 63.80
C ARG A 888 -41.25 -87.39 62.84
N GLU A 889 -42.48 -86.98 62.54
CA GLU A 889 -42.78 -85.85 61.66
C GLU A 889 -42.33 -84.53 62.29
N ARG A 890 -42.57 -84.26 63.58
CA ARG A 890 -41.99 -83.10 64.28
C ARG A 890 -40.46 -83.08 64.16
N LYS A 891 -39.78 -84.22 64.29
CA LYS A 891 -38.31 -84.32 64.12
C LYS A 891 -37.87 -84.05 62.68
N MET A 892 -38.55 -84.61 61.68
CA MET A 892 -38.26 -84.32 60.26
C MET A 892 -38.56 -82.87 59.89
N ARG A 893 -39.69 -82.30 60.36
CA ARG A 893 -40.04 -80.88 60.22
C ARG A 893 -38.99 -80.01 60.90
N ALA A 894 -38.50 -80.37 62.10
CA ALA A 894 -37.42 -79.65 62.77
C ALA A 894 -36.08 -79.72 62.02
N GLN A 895 -35.71 -80.87 61.42
CA GLN A 895 -34.49 -80.98 60.60
C GLN A 895 -34.62 -80.24 59.26
N VAL A 896 -35.79 -80.26 58.61
CA VAL A 896 -36.09 -79.47 57.41
C VAL A 896 -36.16 -77.98 57.74
N GLN A 897 -36.61 -77.60 58.94
CA GLN A 897 -36.60 -76.23 59.42
C GLN A 897 -35.17 -75.77 59.74
N GLN A 898 -34.39 -76.58 60.46
CA GLN A 898 -32.97 -76.31 60.76
C GLN A 898 -32.13 -76.17 59.49
N SER A 899 -32.33 -77.03 58.49
CA SER A 899 -31.63 -76.91 57.19
C SER A 899 -32.12 -75.72 56.36
N ARG A 900 -33.41 -75.34 56.46
CA ARG A 900 -33.92 -74.06 55.92
C ARG A 900 -33.37 -72.84 56.66
N GLU A 901 -33.09 -72.95 57.95
CA GLU A 901 -32.48 -71.91 58.77
C GLU A 901 -30.99 -71.76 58.44
N GLN A 902 -30.24 -72.86 58.32
CA GLN A 902 -28.87 -72.87 57.79
C GLN A 902 -28.78 -72.33 56.35
N LEU A 903 -29.75 -72.66 55.47
CA LEU A 903 -29.81 -72.08 54.12
C LEU A 903 -30.20 -70.59 54.14
N LYS A 904 -30.99 -70.12 55.11
CA LYS A 904 -31.21 -68.68 55.32
C LYS A 904 -29.96 -68.00 55.85
N GLU A 905 -29.25 -68.59 56.80
CA GLU A 905 -27.98 -68.07 57.34
C GLU A 905 -26.90 -67.99 56.27
N LEU A 906 -26.77 -69.01 55.40
CA LEU A 906 -25.87 -69.00 54.25
C LEU A 906 -26.32 -68.03 53.15
N LYS A 907 -27.64 -67.84 52.96
CA LYS A 907 -28.16 -66.81 52.05
C LYS A 907 -27.83 -65.42 52.60
N ILE A 908 -28.13 -65.15 53.87
CA ILE A 908 -27.85 -63.89 54.56
C ILE A 908 -26.34 -63.63 54.63
N SER A 909 -25.49 -64.63 54.84
CA SER A 909 -24.04 -64.42 54.82
C SER A 909 -23.52 -64.12 53.40
N LYS A 910 -24.11 -64.70 52.36
CA LYS A 910 -23.81 -64.34 50.96
C LYS A 910 -24.39 -63.00 50.54
N GLU A 911 -25.57 -62.62 51.05
CA GLU A 911 -26.14 -61.29 50.87
C GLU A 911 -25.26 -60.25 51.60
N ASN A 912 -24.82 -60.50 52.82
CA ASN A 912 -23.86 -59.66 53.56
C ASN A 912 -22.47 -59.59 52.89
N GLU A 913 -21.94 -60.69 52.33
CA GLU A 913 -20.70 -60.67 51.54
C GLU A 913 -20.87 -59.86 50.26
N GLN A 914 -22.00 -60.02 49.55
CA GLN A 914 -22.33 -59.23 48.37
C GLN A 914 -22.51 -57.76 48.74
N GLU A 915 -23.20 -57.42 49.82
CA GLU A 915 -23.34 -56.05 50.31
C GLU A 915 -21.98 -55.46 50.71
N ALA A 916 -21.10 -56.22 51.37
CA ALA A 916 -19.74 -55.77 51.69
C ALA A 916 -18.89 -55.52 50.43
N LEU A 917 -19.07 -56.34 49.38
CA LEU A 917 -18.43 -56.13 48.08
C LEU A 917 -19.04 -54.94 47.32
N HIS A 918 -20.36 -54.79 47.31
CA HIS A 918 -21.04 -53.62 46.72
C HIS A 918 -20.66 -52.34 47.47
N GLN A 919 -20.60 -52.34 48.80
CA GLN A 919 -20.10 -51.20 49.59
C GLN A 919 -18.62 -50.91 49.31
N ARG A 920 -17.80 -51.91 48.97
CA ARG A 920 -16.40 -51.71 48.58
C ARG A 920 -16.30 -51.14 47.17
N ILE A 921 -17.09 -51.64 46.23
CA ILE A 921 -17.23 -51.10 44.88
C ILE A 921 -17.74 -49.65 44.96
N GLN A 922 -18.84 -49.38 45.66
CA GLN A 922 -19.38 -48.04 45.92
C GLN A 922 -18.35 -47.10 46.58
N LYS A 923 -17.50 -47.58 47.48
CA LYS A 923 -16.40 -46.77 48.04
C LYS A 923 -15.30 -46.47 47.01
N GLN A 924 -15.02 -47.39 46.10
CA GLN A 924 -14.07 -47.15 44.99
C GLN A 924 -14.69 -46.28 43.89
N GLU A 925 -15.97 -46.46 43.59
CA GLU A 925 -16.76 -45.60 42.70
C GLU A 925 -16.81 -44.19 43.29
N HIS A 926 -17.13 -44.00 44.57
CA HIS A 926 -17.14 -42.68 45.18
C HIS A 926 -15.74 -42.06 45.25
N GLN A 927 -14.68 -42.84 45.49
CA GLN A 927 -13.29 -42.35 45.38
C GLN A 927 -12.90 -41.95 43.95
N LEU A 928 -13.44 -42.63 42.93
CA LEU A 928 -13.25 -42.27 41.52
C LEU A 928 -14.13 -41.07 41.12
N GLU A 929 -15.36 -40.99 41.61
CA GLU A 929 -16.22 -39.81 41.49
C GLU A 929 -15.58 -38.59 42.15
N ASP A 930 -15.01 -38.73 43.34
CA ASP A 930 -14.31 -37.67 44.06
C ASP A 930 -13.03 -37.27 43.33
N ALA A 931 -12.24 -38.22 42.81
CA ALA A 931 -11.11 -37.89 41.94
C ALA A 931 -11.55 -37.24 40.62
N LEU A 932 -12.70 -37.60 40.05
CA LEU A 932 -13.26 -36.95 38.85
C LEU A 932 -13.86 -35.58 39.17
N ARG A 933 -14.46 -35.40 40.35
CA ARG A 933 -14.90 -34.11 40.90
C ARG A 933 -13.68 -33.22 41.10
N GLU A 934 -12.64 -33.67 41.79
CA GLU A 934 -11.38 -32.94 41.99
C GLU A 934 -10.71 -32.57 40.66
N ASN A 935 -10.64 -33.49 39.68
CA ASN A 935 -10.13 -33.15 38.35
C ASN A 935 -11.03 -32.13 37.62
N SER A 936 -12.35 -32.24 37.73
CA SER A 936 -13.29 -31.26 37.16
C SER A 936 -13.18 -29.91 37.84
N ASP A 937 -13.02 -29.88 39.17
CA ASP A 937 -12.77 -28.72 40.01
C ASP A 937 -11.43 -28.05 39.66
N LEU A 938 -10.39 -28.84 39.38
CA LEU A 938 -9.07 -28.35 38.96
C LEU A 938 -9.09 -27.83 37.52
N LEU A 939 -9.80 -28.49 36.62
CA LEU A 939 -10.05 -28.00 35.27
C LEU A 939 -10.92 -26.74 35.29
N GLU A 940 -11.92 -26.63 36.15
CA GLU A 940 -12.74 -25.42 36.27
C GLU A 940 -11.99 -24.31 37.01
N LYS A 941 -11.16 -24.60 38.01
CA LYS A 941 -10.23 -23.61 38.60
C LYS A 941 -9.18 -23.15 37.60
N THR A 942 -8.80 -23.99 36.63
CA THR A 942 -7.93 -23.59 35.52
C THR A 942 -8.72 -22.73 34.54
N ARG A 943 -9.91 -23.16 34.09
CA ARG A 943 -10.79 -22.38 33.21
C ARG A 943 -11.16 -21.03 33.81
N ARG A 944 -11.41 -20.95 35.13
CA ARG A 944 -11.67 -19.70 35.86
C ARG A 944 -10.42 -18.83 35.96
N ARG A 945 -9.20 -19.39 36.08
CA ARG A 945 -7.95 -18.63 35.95
C ARG A 945 -7.69 -18.15 34.52
N ASP A 946 -8.10 -18.93 33.52
CA ASP A 946 -7.99 -18.55 32.11
C ASP A 946 -9.04 -17.48 31.76
N GLU A 947 -10.24 -17.56 32.35
CA GLU A 947 -11.28 -16.51 32.32
C GLU A 947 -10.85 -15.26 33.10
N GLU A 948 -10.25 -15.40 34.29
CA GLU A 948 -9.64 -14.29 35.04
C GLU A 948 -8.48 -13.67 34.25
N MET A 949 -7.64 -14.48 33.59
CA MET A 949 -6.55 -14.01 32.74
C MET A 949 -7.09 -13.33 31.48
N TRP A 950 -8.17 -13.85 30.89
CA TRP A 950 -8.85 -13.24 29.75
C TRP A 950 -9.52 -11.93 30.15
N LEU A 951 -10.21 -11.88 31.30
CA LEU A 951 -10.79 -10.66 31.86
C LEU A 951 -9.72 -9.66 32.31
N LEU A 952 -8.54 -10.11 32.74
CA LEU A 952 -7.39 -9.25 33.01
C LEU A 952 -6.73 -8.75 31.72
N GLN A 953 -6.67 -9.56 30.66
CA GLN A 953 -6.20 -9.12 29.33
C GLN A 953 -7.19 -8.15 28.70
N ASP A 954 -8.49 -8.44 28.74
CA ASP A 954 -9.57 -7.56 28.31
C ASP A 954 -9.55 -6.28 29.15
N ARG A 955 -9.40 -6.36 30.48
CA ARG A 955 -9.23 -5.17 31.34
C ARG A 955 -7.92 -4.42 31.09
N ILE A 956 -6.84 -5.08 30.67
CA ILE A 956 -5.60 -4.42 30.22
C ILE A 956 -5.86 -3.71 28.89
N VAL A 957 -6.54 -4.35 27.94
CA VAL A 957 -6.93 -3.74 26.66
C VAL A 957 -7.88 -2.56 26.91
N ASP A 958 -8.82 -2.66 27.84
CA ASP A 958 -9.73 -1.59 28.25
C ASP A 958 -9.01 -0.49 29.04
N LEU A 959 -7.98 -0.80 29.84
CA LEU A 959 -7.13 0.19 30.50
C LEU A 959 -6.17 0.86 29.50
N GLU A 960 -5.64 0.14 28.52
CA GLU A 960 -4.91 0.72 27.39
C GLU A 960 -5.82 1.57 26.52
N ARG A 961 -7.06 1.14 26.28
CA ARG A 961 -8.05 1.88 25.51
C ARG A 961 -8.59 3.08 26.29
N SER A 962 -8.72 2.97 27.60
CA SER A 962 -9.08 4.06 28.51
C SER A 962 -7.91 4.99 28.80
N THR A 963 -6.65 4.56 28.69
CA THR A 963 -5.48 5.46 28.76
C THR A 963 -5.18 6.08 27.41
N ARG A 964 -5.43 5.39 26.29
CA ARG A 964 -5.54 6.00 24.95
C ARG A 964 -6.66 7.03 24.93
N MET A 965 -7.91 6.67 25.25
CA MET A 965 -9.00 7.64 25.40
C MET A 965 -8.71 8.72 26.45
N ALA A 966 -7.97 8.46 27.53
CA ALA A 966 -7.55 9.51 28.45
C ALA A 966 -6.44 10.41 27.87
N LEU A 967 -5.57 9.91 27.00
CA LEU A 967 -4.63 10.73 26.24
C LEU A 967 -5.39 11.53 25.17
N ASP A 968 -6.27 10.91 24.39
CA ASP A 968 -7.19 11.55 23.43
C ASP A 968 -8.10 12.60 24.13
N HIS A 969 -8.53 12.34 25.38
CA HIS A 969 -9.24 13.31 26.21
C HIS A 969 -8.32 14.37 26.81
N LEU A 970 -7.06 14.07 27.12
CA LEU A 970 -6.07 15.09 27.47
C LEU A 970 -5.60 15.88 26.24
N GLU A 971 -5.86 15.43 25.02
CA GLU A 971 -5.69 16.19 23.76
C GLU A 971 -6.94 16.98 23.37
N SER A 972 -8.14 16.56 23.82
CA SER A 972 -9.42 17.25 23.53
C SER A 972 -10.01 18.07 24.69
N VAL A 973 -9.48 17.97 25.91
CA VAL A 973 -9.80 18.87 27.02
C VAL A 973 -9.36 20.28 26.64
N PRO A 974 -10.24 21.30 26.67
CA PRO A 974 -9.90 22.63 26.17
C PRO A 974 -8.86 23.37 27.02
N GLU A 975 -8.62 22.97 28.28
CA GLU A 975 -7.50 23.45 29.12
C GLU A 975 -6.15 22.79 28.74
N LYS A 976 -6.18 21.74 27.92
CA LYS A 976 -4.99 21.13 27.32
C LYS A 976 -4.86 21.37 25.83
N LEU A 977 -5.95 21.69 25.12
CA LEU A 977 -5.82 22.52 23.94
C LEU A 977 -5.32 23.92 24.31
N SER A 978 -5.65 24.48 25.48
CA SER A 978 -5.00 25.71 25.94
C SER A 978 -3.55 25.45 26.34
N LEU A 979 -3.18 24.37 27.06
CA LEU A 979 -1.75 24.09 27.29
C LEU A 979 -0.97 23.70 26.01
N LEU A 980 -1.61 23.12 25.00
CA LEU A 980 -1.00 22.85 23.69
C LEU A 980 -0.95 24.11 22.82
N ASP A 981 -1.97 24.97 22.84
CA ASP A 981 -1.94 26.29 22.23
C ASP A 981 -1.09 27.28 23.05
N ASP A 982 -0.76 27.02 24.31
CA ASP A 982 0.22 27.77 25.12
C ASP A 982 1.63 27.24 24.81
N MET A 983 1.82 25.93 24.67
CA MET A 983 3.09 25.36 24.15
C MET A 983 3.31 25.74 22.68
N LYS A 984 2.26 25.94 21.90
CA LYS A 984 2.30 26.38 20.50
C LYS A 984 2.35 27.90 20.40
N GLN A 985 1.74 28.68 21.30
CA GLN A 985 2.05 30.10 21.51
C GLN A 985 3.47 30.29 22.02
N LEU A 986 4.05 29.36 22.78
CA LEU A 986 5.46 29.37 23.16
C LEU A 986 6.37 28.95 22.00
N SER A 987 5.95 27.98 21.19
CA SER A 987 6.65 27.62 19.93
C SER A 987 6.58 28.76 18.91
N ASP A 988 5.43 29.43 18.79
CA ASP A 988 5.19 30.56 17.90
C ASP A 988 5.71 31.86 18.51
N SER A 989 5.89 31.97 19.83
CA SER A 989 6.64 33.03 20.51
C SER A 989 8.15 32.82 20.34
N CYS A 990 8.63 31.57 20.30
CA CYS A 990 9.99 31.27 19.88
C CYS A 990 10.18 31.60 18.39
N LYS A 991 9.27 31.20 17.49
CA LYS A 991 9.34 31.60 16.06
C LYS A 991 9.18 33.11 15.86
N GLN A 992 8.33 33.78 16.65
CA GLN A 992 8.22 35.25 16.63
C GLN A 992 9.46 35.90 17.23
N ARG A 993 10.13 35.28 18.21
CA ARG A 993 11.41 35.73 18.74
C ARG A 993 12.52 35.52 17.73
N GLU A 994 12.60 34.38 17.06
CA GLU A 994 13.49 34.08 15.94
C GLU A 994 13.27 35.10 14.82
N VAL A 995 12.03 35.32 14.37
CA VAL A 995 11.69 36.35 13.36
C VAL A 995 11.94 37.78 13.86
N MET A 996 11.85 38.05 15.16
CA MET A 996 12.25 39.34 15.75
C MET A 996 13.77 39.48 15.88
N GLU A 997 14.51 38.40 16.11
CA GLU A 997 15.96 38.34 16.18
C GLU A 997 16.58 38.41 14.77
N GLU A 998 15.95 37.78 13.76
CA GLU A 998 16.19 37.98 12.33
C GLU A 998 15.93 39.44 11.95
N ARG A 999 14.79 40.03 12.38
CA ARG A 999 14.54 41.46 12.17
C ARG A 999 15.55 42.33 12.92
N TYR A 1000 15.98 41.98 14.13
CA TYR A 1000 17.04 42.73 14.86
C TYR A 1000 18.44 42.47 14.28
N ALA A 1001 18.65 41.39 13.52
CA ALA A 1001 19.83 41.21 12.69
C ALA A 1001 19.75 42.11 11.45
N GLN A 1002 18.63 42.09 10.72
CA GLN A 1002 18.34 42.99 9.60
C GLN A 1002 18.38 44.46 10.04
N TYR A 1003 17.91 44.83 11.23
CA TYR A 1003 18.03 46.19 11.76
C TYR A 1003 19.46 46.51 12.20
N ARG A 1004 20.26 45.56 12.68
CA ARG A 1004 21.71 45.79 12.90
C ARG A 1004 22.47 45.90 11.58
N GLU A 1005 22.02 45.23 10.52
CA GLU A 1005 22.57 45.34 9.17
C GLU A 1005 22.13 46.64 8.47
N ILE A 1006 20.88 47.09 8.66
CA ILE A 1006 20.38 48.38 8.18
C ILE A 1006 21.00 49.53 8.98
N VAL A 1007 21.06 49.46 10.32
CA VAL A 1007 21.76 50.46 11.13
C VAL A 1007 23.27 50.42 10.85
N GLY A 1008 23.85 49.25 10.63
CA GLY A 1008 25.26 49.09 10.24
C GLY A 1008 25.56 49.69 8.87
N SER A 1009 24.71 49.46 7.87
CA SER A 1009 24.85 50.07 6.54
C SER A 1009 24.45 51.55 6.51
N LEU A 1010 23.57 52.03 7.39
CA LEU A 1010 23.33 53.46 7.61
C LEU A 1010 24.47 54.14 8.37
N GLN A 1011 25.14 53.44 9.28
CA GLN A 1011 26.38 53.90 9.92
C GLN A 1011 27.52 53.94 8.91
N GLN A 1012 27.68 52.88 8.10
CA GLN A 1012 28.60 52.84 6.97
C GLN A 1012 28.32 53.99 5.99
N HIS A 1013 27.07 54.21 5.57
CA HIS A 1013 26.70 55.35 4.73
C HIS A 1013 26.88 56.70 5.42
N LEU A 1014 26.72 56.81 6.75
CA LEU A 1014 27.05 58.04 7.49
C LEU A 1014 28.54 58.27 7.60
N GLU A 1015 29.37 57.22 7.65
CA GLU A 1015 30.82 57.34 7.59
C GLU A 1015 31.32 57.60 6.17
N ASP A 1016 30.83 56.88 5.18
CA ASP A 1016 31.10 57.11 3.77
C ASP A 1016 30.63 58.52 3.37
N SER A 1017 29.50 59.01 3.91
CA SER A 1017 29.05 60.40 3.75
C SER A 1017 29.91 61.39 4.52
N LYS A 1018 30.40 61.08 5.74
CA LYS A 1018 31.39 61.91 6.44
C LYS A 1018 32.72 61.95 5.67
N ARG A 1019 33.16 60.82 5.08
CA ARG A 1019 34.35 60.71 4.22
C ARG A 1019 34.13 61.51 2.95
N GLN A 1020 33.01 61.37 2.25
CA GLN A 1020 32.64 62.21 1.10
C GLN A 1020 32.49 63.69 1.46
N ILE A 1021 32.01 64.05 2.65
CA ILE A 1021 31.94 65.46 3.11
C ILE A 1021 33.34 65.96 3.47
N GLN A 1022 34.25 65.10 3.94
CA GLN A 1022 35.64 65.44 4.21
C GLN A 1022 36.43 65.57 2.91
N GLU A 1023 36.28 64.62 1.98
CA GLU A 1023 36.73 64.66 0.60
C GLU A 1023 36.18 65.88 -0.12
N TYR A 1024 34.90 66.23 0.03
CA TYR A 1024 34.30 67.44 -0.56
C TYR A 1024 34.69 68.73 0.18
N ARG A 1025 35.13 68.66 1.44
CA ARG A 1025 35.80 69.79 2.14
C ARG A 1025 37.23 69.96 1.67
N GLU A 1026 37.92 68.86 1.38
CA GLU A 1026 39.25 68.86 0.78
C GLU A 1026 39.21 69.20 -0.71
N GLU A 1027 38.19 68.81 -1.45
CA GLU A 1027 37.94 69.23 -2.81
C GLU A 1027 37.42 70.66 -2.83
N LYS A 1028 36.66 71.11 -1.83
CA LYS A 1028 36.38 72.53 -1.65
C LYS A 1028 37.60 73.32 -1.20
N SER A 1029 38.59 72.73 -0.52
CA SER A 1029 39.86 73.41 -0.22
C SER A 1029 40.80 73.39 -1.42
N LYS A 1030 40.91 72.28 -2.15
CA LYS A 1030 41.57 72.15 -3.47
C LYS A 1030 40.92 73.06 -4.50
N ALA A 1031 39.59 73.20 -4.51
CA ALA A 1031 38.82 74.09 -5.38
C ALA A 1031 38.78 75.53 -4.88
N ASN A 1032 38.97 75.81 -3.59
CA ASN A 1032 39.27 77.17 -3.10
C ASN A 1032 40.73 77.56 -3.43
N VAL A 1033 41.66 76.60 -3.51
CA VAL A 1033 43.04 76.82 -3.98
C VAL A 1033 43.09 76.95 -5.50
N GLN A 1034 42.30 76.17 -6.25
CA GLN A 1034 42.10 76.35 -7.69
C GLN A 1034 41.29 77.60 -7.98
N SER A 1035 40.30 77.99 -7.17
CA SER A 1035 39.58 79.26 -7.27
C SER A 1035 40.48 80.43 -6.88
N ALA A 1036 41.39 80.28 -5.90
CA ALA A 1036 42.41 81.29 -5.61
C ALA A 1036 43.41 81.41 -6.78
N ARG A 1037 43.80 80.30 -7.42
CA ARG A 1037 44.55 80.31 -8.69
C ARG A 1037 43.75 80.97 -9.82
N LEU A 1038 42.46 80.66 -9.98
CA LEU A 1038 41.60 81.25 -11.01
C LEU A 1038 41.28 82.73 -10.71
N THR A 1039 41.27 83.15 -9.45
CA THR A 1039 41.15 84.56 -9.04
C THR A 1039 42.47 85.31 -9.34
N ALA A 1040 43.62 84.67 -9.08
CA ALA A 1040 44.93 85.16 -9.50
C ALA A 1040 45.12 85.18 -11.03
N LEU A 1041 44.41 84.33 -11.78
CA LEU A 1041 44.40 84.30 -13.25
C LEU A 1041 43.32 85.22 -13.87
N SER A 1042 42.26 85.55 -13.14
CA SER A 1042 41.20 86.49 -13.58
C SER A 1042 41.48 87.96 -13.25
N SER A 1043 42.62 88.27 -12.61
CA SER A 1043 43.01 89.63 -12.20
C SER A 1043 44.20 90.18 -13.01
N SER A 1044 44.18 90.01 -14.34
CA SER A 1044 45.15 90.65 -15.25
C SER A 1044 44.48 91.28 -16.48
N LEU A 1045 43.69 92.34 -16.26
CA LEU A 1045 43.56 93.53 -17.13
C LEU A 1045 42.61 94.58 -16.52
N ARG A 1046 43.21 95.68 -16.01
CA ARG A 1046 42.70 97.07 -15.78
C ARG A 1046 41.19 97.28 -15.45
N GLY A 1047 40.82 98.07 -14.44
CA GLY A 1047 41.61 98.85 -13.47
C GLY A 1047 40.88 100.11 -12.97
N ASN A 1048 41.46 100.78 -11.96
CA ASN A 1048 41.01 102.04 -11.31
C ASN A 1048 39.72 101.94 -10.47
N GLY A 1049 39.65 102.59 -9.29
CA GLY A 1049 38.42 102.62 -8.48
C GLY A 1049 38.51 103.01 -6.99
N SER A 1050 39.70 103.02 -6.38
CA SER A 1050 40.13 103.73 -5.14
C SER A 1050 39.13 104.14 -4.03
N PHE A 1051 39.48 103.82 -2.76
CA PHE A 1051 39.00 104.43 -1.49
C PHE A 1051 37.52 104.13 -1.11
N LEU A 1052 37.13 103.81 0.14
CA LEU A 1052 37.77 103.99 1.47
C LEU A 1052 37.35 102.87 2.46
N SER A 1053 37.70 103.00 3.75
CA SER A 1053 37.71 101.92 4.77
C SER A 1053 36.45 101.85 5.68
N SER A 1054 36.39 100.81 6.53
CA SER A 1054 35.55 100.68 7.75
C SER A 1054 34.05 100.34 7.52
N SER A 1055 33.27 99.77 8.44
CA SER A 1055 33.57 99.10 9.72
C SER A 1055 32.36 98.34 10.31
N TRP A 1056 32.64 97.28 11.07
CA TRP A 1056 31.93 96.83 12.30
C TRP A 1056 30.54 96.12 12.25
N LEU A 1057 30.46 95.13 13.17
CA LEU A 1057 29.32 94.60 13.93
C LEU A 1057 28.26 93.68 13.28
N SER A 1058 27.72 92.82 14.16
CA SER A 1058 26.78 91.73 13.92
C SER A 1058 25.34 92.10 14.33
N ASP A 1059 24.41 91.18 14.05
CA ASP A 1059 23.05 91.04 14.61
C ASP A 1059 22.07 92.22 14.36
N SER A 1060 20.91 92.00 13.75
CA SER A 1060 19.85 91.15 14.32
C SER A 1060 18.60 91.07 13.42
N SER A 1061 17.67 90.16 13.75
CA SER A 1061 16.34 89.91 13.13
C SER A 1061 16.33 89.44 11.65
N SER A 1062 15.75 88.31 11.22
CA SER A 1062 14.56 87.53 11.65
C SER A 1062 13.23 88.27 11.39
N PRO A 1063 12.04 87.61 11.24
CA PRO A 1063 11.69 86.26 11.73
C PRO A 1063 10.75 85.38 10.86
N VAL A 1064 10.31 84.22 11.41
CA VAL A 1064 9.09 83.42 11.07
C VAL A 1064 9.09 82.71 9.69
N LYS A 1065 8.85 81.39 9.54
CA LYS A 1065 8.39 80.26 10.40
C LYS A 1065 9.44 79.12 10.34
N GLU A 1066 9.72 78.26 11.32
CA GLU A 1066 8.96 77.62 12.43
C GLU A 1066 7.96 76.52 11.98
N ASP A 1067 8.04 75.24 12.42
CA ASP A 1067 9.00 74.66 13.37
C ASP A 1067 9.11 73.12 13.36
N GLN A 1068 10.22 72.63 13.95
CA GLN A 1068 10.45 71.45 14.83
C GLN A 1068 9.56 70.15 14.79
N VAL A 1069 10.05 68.91 15.09
CA VAL A 1069 11.42 68.32 15.22
C VAL A 1069 11.40 66.77 15.41
N LEU A 1070 12.57 66.12 15.23
CA LEU A 1070 13.06 64.82 15.75
C LEU A 1070 12.56 63.45 15.22
N HIS A 1071 13.55 62.54 15.25
CA HIS A 1071 13.67 61.10 14.95
C HIS A 1071 12.56 60.11 15.31
N GLY A 1072 12.58 58.95 14.63
CA GLY A 1072 12.24 57.64 15.24
C GLY A 1072 11.92 56.51 14.24
N ASP A 1073 12.68 55.43 14.24
CA ASP A 1073 12.31 54.15 13.59
C ASP A 1073 11.21 53.41 14.36
N GLY A 1074 10.44 52.54 13.70
CA GLY A 1074 9.51 51.63 14.39
C GLY A 1074 8.67 50.71 13.51
N LEU A 1075 8.60 49.43 13.87
CA LEU A 1075 7.84 48.39 13.15
C LEU A 1075 6.40 48.20 13.66
N LYS A 1076 5.62 47.46 12.85
CA LYS A 1076 4.38 46.74 13.18
C LYS A 1076 4.26 46.27 14.64
N GLY A 1077 3.04 46.30 15.20
CA GLY A 1077 2.65 45.28 16.19
C GLY A 1077 1.40 45.56 17.03
N TYR A 1078 0.24 45.08 16.56
CA TYR A 1078 -1.01 44.82 17.29
C TYR A 1078 -1.00 44.82 18.83
N THR A 1079 -2.11 45.30 19.42
CA THR A 1079 -3.02 44.45 20.23
C THR A 1079 -4.35 45.15 20.51
N GLN A 1080 -5.45 44.39 20.53
CA GLN A 1080 -6.67 44.76 21.23
C GLN A 1080 -7.51 43.51 21.55
N SER A 1081 -8.17 43.50 22.71
CA SER A 1081 -9.08 42.44 23.17
C SER A 1081 -10.20 43.07 24.00
N ALA A 1082 -11.36 42.39 24.04
CA ALA A 1082 -12.53 42.49 24.93
C ALA A 1082 -12.71 43.73 25.85
N GLY A 1083 -13.91 44.28 26.08
CA GLY A 1083 -15.25 43.72 25.88
C GLY A 1083 -16.25 44.23 26.93
N VAL A 1084 -17.45 43.63 26.94
CA VAL A 1084 -18.45 43.62 28.02
C VAL A 1084 -19.21 44.93 28.34
N ASN A 1085 -20.38 45.05 27.68
CA ASN A 1085 -21.73 45.29 28.25
C ASN A 1085 -22.09 46.54 29.11
N VAL A 1086 -23.42 46.80 29.07
CA VAL A 1086 -24.31 47.40 30.09
C VAL A 1086 -24.72 48.88 29.92
N THR A 1087 -26.06 49.07 29.96
CA THR A 1087 -26.88 50.27 30.22
C THR A 1087 -27.09 51.41 29.19
N THR A 1088 -28.38 51.74 29.05
CA THR A 1088 -29.01 53.05 28.80
C THR A 1088 -28.66 53.85 27.55
N SER A 1089 -29.58 53.88 26.59
CA SER A 1089 -30.82 54.67 26.75
C SER A 1089 -32.01 53.94 26.13
#